data_AF-A0A9E0H889-F1
#
_entry.id   AF-A0A9E0H889-F1
#
_cell.length_a   1.000
_cell.length_b   1.000
_cell.length_c   1.000
_cell.angle_alpha   90.00
_cell.angle_beta   90.00
_cell.angle_gamma   90.00
#
_symmetry.space_group_name_H-M   'P 1'
#
loop_
_entity.id
_entity.type
_entity.pdbx_description
1 polymer ?
#
loop_
_entity_poly.entity_id
_entity_poly.type
_entity_poly.pdbx_seq_one_letter_code
_entity_poly.pdbx_strand_id
1 'polypeptide(L)'
;MSFSELIAAHGLTTAFPAAVEAEVAAYLAAPGLDDPELVDRTGLPFVTIDGPGTRDLDQAIFVEARAGGFRLFYAIADASYYVRPGTALHAEAVRRGASYYLPGQSVPMLPRALSEGLVSLGPDGDRRALVFDVELDGRGTVVKFQFERARIRSRAKLTFAAVDAFVAGRGKCPGPRAIGPSLLAIAALGELRGKHEDRAAMVRYWRTEAAVRLLPDGSVVVEAEDRTPIELANEQISILCNALGGRFLLGGSPELVQPIYRVHEPPEPERVEAFERLVAQVARTRGLPDDPWLYRQAADQGIAGYLQHLPAHGPGARLARALHRQAMLLNGRSRFDAEPRAHFGVGEQIYSRFTAPMREIVGIHCHAQAVDRMVGRSPRTRAEDEAIRAAVIEAGNRAKDLQRLLDRDINQRVHAAVFGPEAARPLAERPRHTGTIVGFAPGRIHVVLDAPPLDVRVPLIEQGKLEGGAWLTAVDDGARLARKDGSTVARLGDQVRTVAVTAEAVVIEAVVLPLPELHDQLVDAASAALRAWLPRFRAAHPGPLDAVALYTDDGATTIRPAASTVAEREDRVALDPDLAGAMRWSVGEWSDDVAAPEFDRLCAQVRAHAQAHPGDLADFRATLHEAMMTALEDVDTHGLFDDERCARFVTITDSAAAADLERTSAARLNHRGEADAFLAYLARP
;
A
#
# COMPACT_ATOMS: atom_id res chain seq x y z
N MET A 1 12.45 21.75 16.86
CA MET A 1 13.12 20.64 17.56
C MET A 1 13.84 19.75 16.55
N SER A 2 15.13 19.43 16.74
CA SER A 2 15.88 18.46 15.91
C SER A 2 15.55 17.02 16.31
N PHE A 3 15.86 16.03 15.47
CA PHE A 3 15.70 14.61 15.86
C PHE A 3 16.59 14.24 17.05
N SER A 4 17.72 14.92 17.24
CA SER A 4 18.59 14.73 18.41
C SER A 4 17.97 15.27 19.70
N GLU A 5 17.24 16.38 19.63
CA GLU A 5 16.47 16.89 20.77
C GLU A 5 15.30 15.95 21.13
N LEU A 6 14.72 15.26 20.13
CA LEU A 6 13.67 14.26 20.33
C LEU A 6 14.19 13.04 21.11
N ILE A 7 15.40 12.57 20.79
CA ILE A 7 16.09 11.53 21.56
C ILE A 7 16.22 11.94 23.03
N ALA A 8 16.72 13.15 23.29
CA ALA A 8 16.88 13.66 24.65
C ALA A 8 15.55 13.85 25.40
N ALA A 9 14.50 14.33 24.71
CA ALA A 9 13.16 14.51 25.28
C ALA A 9 12.53 13.20 25.75
N HIS A 10 12.90 12.07 25.14
CA HIS A 10 12.49 10.72 25.51
C HIS A 10 13.46 10.03 26.49
N GLY A 11 14.44 10.75 27.03
CA GLY A 11 15.42 10.23 28.00
C GLY A 11 16.40 9.21 27.40
N LEU A 12 16.55 9.21 26.07
CA LEU A 12 17.47 8.33 25.37
C LEU A 12 18.86 8.97 25.23
N THR A 13 19.90 8.13 25.19
CA THR A 13 21.28 8.57 25.03
C THR A 13 22.09 7.59 24.18
N THR A 14 22.98 8.12 23.36
CA THR A 14 23.95 7.33 22.58
C THR A 14 25.21 6.99 23.38
N ALA A 15 25.46 7.65 24.52
CA ALA A 15 26.61 7.36 25.37
C ALA A 15 26.39 6.08 26.18
N PHE A 16 27.47 5.35 26.44
CA PHE A 16 27.47 4.15 27.28
C PHE A 16 28.28 4.38 28.56
N PRO A 17 27.92 3.72 29.68
CA PRO A 17 28.72 3.78 30.91
C PRO A 17 30.14 3.25 30.72
N ALA A 18 31.11 3.80 31.47
CA ALA A 18 32.51 3.39 31.38
C ALA A 18 32.75 1.89 31.63
N ALA A 19 31.98 1.27 32.52
CA ALA A 19 32.05 -0.17 32.78
C ALA A 19 31.65 -1.00 31.55
N VAL A 20 30.68 -0.53 30.76
CA VAL A 20 30.26 -1.17 29.51
C VAL A 20 31.35 -1.06 28.45
N GLU A 21 31.95 0.13 28.29
CA GLU A 21 33.05 0.34 27.35
C GLU A 21 34.28 -0.50 27.71
N ALA A 22 34.58 -0.66 28.99
CA ALA A 22 35.67 -1.52 29.46
C ALA A 22 35.43 -3.01 29.13
N GLU A 23 34.21 -3.52 29.32
CA GLU A 23 33.84 -4.89 28.93
C GLU A 23 33.93 -5.09 27.41
N VAL A 24 33.50 -4.11 26.60
CA VAL A 24 33.65 -4.16 25.14
C VAL A 24 35.12 -4.20 24.74
N ALA A 25 35.97 -3.35 25.33
CA ALA A 25 37.40 -3.36 25.05
C ALA A 25 38.05 -4.73 25.35
N ALA A 26 37.63 -5.40 26.43
CA ALA A 26 38.10 -6.74 26.75
C ALA A 26 37.70 -7.77 25.68
N TYR A 27 36.46 -7.73 25.19
CA TYR A 27 36.02 -8.62 24.11
C TYR A 27 36.67 -8.32 22.75
N LEU A 28 37.01 -7.05 22.47
CA LEU A 28 37.77 -6.70 21.28
C LEU A 28 39.19 -7.28 21.32
N ALA A 29 39.82 -7.34 22.51
CA ALA A 29 41.12 -7.97 22.69
C ALA A 29 41.05 -9.50 22.66
N ALA A 30 39.97 -10.10 23.18
CA ALA A 30 39.74 -11.54 23.19
C ALA A 30 38.32 -11.89 22.68
N PRO A 31 38.13 -11.98 21.35
CA PRO A 31 36.82 -12.23 20.73
C PRO A 31 36.19 -13.59 21.04
N GLY A 32 36.96 -14.53 21.57
CA GLY A 32 36.52 -15.90 21.84
C GLY A 32 36.27 -16.74 20.58
N LEU A 33 36.91 -16.44 19.45
CA LEU A 33 36.76 -17.20 18.20
C LEU A 33 37.57 -18.52 18.18
N ASP A 34 38.42 -18.71 19.18
CA ASP A 34 39.27 -19.89 19.46
C ASP A 34 38.59 -20.93 20.36
N ASP A 35 37.34 -20.69 20.74
CA ASP A 35 36.52 -21.61 21.53
C ASP A 35 36.34 -22.96 20.82
N PRO A 36 36.84 -24.07 21.40
CA PRO A 36 36.81 -25.39 20.78
C PRO A 36 35.41 -25.99 20.68
N GLU A 37 34.41 -25.44 21.38
CA GLU A 37 33.01 -25.86 21.27
C GLU A 37 32.34 -25.31 20.00
N LEU A 38 32.97 -24.35 19.30
CA LEU A 38 32.44 -23.81 18.05
C LEU A 38 32.66 -24.80 16.90
N VAL A 39 31.58 -25.17 16.24
CA VAL A 39 31.64 -25.90 14.97
C VAL A 39 32.25 -25.00 13.90
N ASP A 40 33.28 -25.49 13.18
CA ASP A 40 33.84 -24.73 12.06
C ASP A 40 32.92 -24.82 10.84
N ARG A 41 32.25 -23.70 10.53
CA ARG A 41 31.40 -23.51 9.35
C ARG A 41 31.98 -22.47 8.40
N THR A 42 33.24 -22.06 8.58
CA THR A 42 33.92 -21.07 7.73
C THR A 42 34.08 -21.52 6.29
N GLY A 43 33.93 -22.82 5.99
CA GLY A 43 33.89 -23.38 4.65
C GLY A 43 32.59 -23.10 3.88
N LEU A 44 31.47 -22.91 4.57
CA LEU A 44 30.18 -22.64 3.92
C LEU A 44 30.15 -21.22 3.35
N PRO A 45 29.58 -21.00 2.15
CA PRO A 45 29.61 -19.70 1.48
C PRO A 45 28.46 -18.80 1.93
N PHE A 46 28.40 -18.51 3.25
CA PHE A 46 27.42 -17.58 3.82
C PHE A 46 27.52 -16.18 3.17
N VAL A 47 26.38 -15.49 3.08
CA VAL A 47 26.29 -14.08 2.69
C VAL A 47 25.31 -13.35 3.57
N THR A 48 25.45 -12.03 3.73
CA THR A 48 24.39 -11.19 4.30
C THR A 48 23.65 -10.50 3.16
N ILE A 49 22.35 -10.24 3.34
CA ILE A 49 21.51 -9.54 2.37
C ILE A 49 20.70 -8.49 3.14
N ASP A 50 21.05 -7.22 2.97
CA ASP A 50 20.55 -6.14 3.82
C ASP A 50 20.34 -4.85 3.03
N GLY A 51 19.79 -3.83 3.69
CA GLY A 51 19.78 -2.47 3.16
C GLY A 51 21.21 -1.94 2.96
N PRO A 52 21.46 -1.05 1.97
CA PRO A 52 22.80 -0.56 1.67
C PRO A 52 23.47 0.11 2.88
N GLY A 53 22.70 0.83 3.69
CA GLY A 53 23.17 1.53 4.89
C GLY A 53 23.35 0.67 6.14
N THR A 54 22.88 -0.58 6.16
CA THR A 54 22.92 -1.44 7.35
C THR A 54 24.35 -1.81 7.73
N ARG A 55 24.70 -1.72 9.00
CA ARG A 55 26.05 -2.08 9.51
C ARG A 55 25.99 -3.16 10.59
N ASP A 56 24.89 -3.23 11.31
CA ASP A 56 24.56 -4.20 12.33
C ASP A 56 23.94 -5.47 11.70
N LEU A 57 24.74 -6.17 10.89
CA LEU A 57 24.31 -7.36 10.15
C LEU A 57 24.06 -8.56 11.09
N ASP A 58 22.81 -8.71 11.56
CA ASP A 58 22.37 -9.78 12.48
C ASP A 58 22.45 -11.18 11.84
N GLN A 59 22.33 -11.27 10.50
CA GLN A 59 21.96 -12.49 9.79
C GLN A 59 22.92 -12.78 8.62
N ALA A 60 23.31 -14.04 8.48
CA ALA A 60 23.96 -14.55 7.29
C ALA A 60 23.29 -15.86 6.84
N ILE A 61 23.09 -16.01 5.52
CA ILE A 61 22.31 -17.09 4.94
C ILE A 61 23.12 -17.87 3.92
N PHE A 62 22.94 -19.18 3.93
CA PHE A 62 23.35 -20.09 2.87
C PHE A 62 22.27 -21.16 2.70
N VAL A 63 21.75 -21.31 1.50
CA VAL A 63 20.81 -22.37 1.13
C VAL A 63 21.44 -23.28 0.08
N GLU A 64 21.44 -24.57 0.36
CA GLU A 64 21.80 -25.63 -0.58
C GLU A 64 20.53 -26.25 -1.15
N ALA A 65 20.34 -26.19 -2.48
CA ALA A 65 19.31 -26.97 -3.15
C ALA A 65 19.71 -28.44 -3.19
N ARG A 66 18.79 -29.35 -2.87
CA ARG A 66 19.00 -30.80 -2.84
C ARG A 66 17.97 -31.50 -3.71
N ALA A 67 18.26 -32.76 -4.08
CA ALA A 67 17.25 -33.60 -4.71
C ALA A 67 16.04 -33.75 -3.78
N GLY A 68 14.91 -33.16 -4.19
CA GLY A 68 13.65 -33.23 -3.43
C GLY A 68 13.50 -32.21 -2.29
N GLY A 69 14.35 -31.18 -2.19
CA GLY A 69 14.20 -30.15 -1.15
C GLY A 69 15.37 -29.18 -1.01
N PHE A 70 15.57 -28.68 0.20
CA PHE A 70 16.58 -27.67 0.54
C PHE A 70 17.27 -28.00 1.87
N ARG A 71 18.50 -27.54 2.04
CA ARG A 71 19.10 -27.36 3.36
C ARG A 71 19.45 -25.90 3.57
N LEU A 72 18.84 -25.31 4.57
CA LEU A 72 19.05 -23.93 5.00
C LEU A 72 20.03 -23.91 6.16
N PHE A 73 21.09 -23.15 6.00
CA PHE A 73 21.93 -22.68 7.09
C PHE A 73 21.65 -21.19 7.30
N TYR A 74 21.01 -20.87 8.42
CA TYR A 74 20.70 -19.49 8.79
C TYR A 74 21.47 -19.12 10.04
N ALA A 75 22.56 -18.38 9.87
CA ALA A 75 23.45 -17.99 10.94
C ALA A 75 23.01 -16.65 11.52
N ILE A 76 22.79 -16.62 12.83
CA ILE A 76 22.45 -15.41 13.57
C ILE A 76 23.61 -15.04 14.48
N ALA A 77 23.95 -13.75 14.54
CA ALA A 77 25.00 -13.23 15.38
C ALA A 77 24.84 -13.68 16.85
N ASP A 78 25.86 -14.32 17.43
CA ASP A 78 25.82 -14.85 18.80
C ASP A 78 26.13 -13.75 19.83
N ALA A 79 25.23 -12.77 19.95
CA ALA A 79 25.36 -11.68 20.92
C ALA A 79 25.27 -12.18 22.38
N SER A 80 24.66 -13.35 22.61
CA SER A 80 24.51 -13.98 23.93
C SER A 80 25.84 -14.37 24.57
N TYR A 81 26.86 -14.64 23.75
CA TYR A 81 28.22 -14.88 24.24
C TYR A 81 28.83 -13.65 24.92
N TYR A 82 28.54 -12.45 24.41
CA TYR A 82 29.14 -11.21 24.88
C TYR A 82 28.29 -10.55 25.99
N VAL A 83 26.96 -10.62 25.86
CA VAL A 83 25.99 -9.96 26.74
C VAL A 83 25.44 -10.96 27.75
N ARG A 84 26.22 -11.26 28.79
CA ARG A 84 25.90 -12.29 29.79
C ARG A 84 25.21 -11.71 31.03
N PRO A 85 24.18 -12.35 31.59
CA PRO A 85 23.58 -11.87 32.84
C PRO A 85 24.59 -11.73 33.96
N GLY A 86 24.45 -10.65 34.74
CA GLY A 86 25.41 -10.23 35.77
C GLY A 86 26.52 -9.29 35.28
N THR A 87 26.66 -9.06 33.97
CA THR A 87 27.65 -8.10 33.41
C THR A 87 27.09 -6.69 33.23
N ALA A 88 27.97 -5.69 33.11
CA ALA A 88 27.58 -4.31 32.81
C ALA A 88 26.89 -4.20 31.45
N LEU A 89 27.39 -4.92 30.42
CA LEU A 89 26.76 -5.01 29.10
C LEU A 89 25.32 -5.50 29.17
N HIS A 90 25.05 -6.57 29.92
CA HIS A 90 23.70 -7.10 30.06
C HIS A 90 22.77 -6.15 30.81
N ALA A 91 23.24 -5.57 31.93
CA ALA A 91 22.45 -4.60 32.67
C ALA A 91 22.05 -3.39 31.80
N GLU A 92 22.99 -2.88 31.00
CA GLU A 92 22.73 -1.78 30.07
C GLU A 92 21.80 -2.18 28.91
N ALA A 93 21.97 -3.38 28.36
CA ALA A 93 21.11 -3.89 27.29
C ALA A 93 19.66 -4.12 27.78
N VAL A 94 19.45 -4.62 29.01
CA VAL A 94 18.12 -4.71 29.65
C VAL A 94 17.56 -3.32 29.94
N ARG A 95 18.37 -2.36 30.38
CA ARG A 95 17.92 -0.98 30.60
C ARG A 95 17.37 -0.37 29.31
N ARG A 96 18.10 -0.50 28.20
CA ARG A 96 17.70 0.00 26.88
C ARG A 96 16.58 -0.81 26.24
N GLY A 97 16.58 -2.13 26.39
CA GLY A 97 15.60 -3.07 25.82
C GLY A 97 15.74 -3.30 24.31
N ALA A 98 15.92 -2.24 23.52
CA ALA A 98 16.10 -2.33 22.08
C ALA A 98 16.92 -1.16 21.51
N SER A 99 17.30 -1.27 20.23
CA SER A 99 17.80 -0.14 19.44
C SER A 99 16.61 0.69 18.93
N TYR A 100 16.74 2.01 18.95
CA TYR A 100 15.72 2.95 18.45
C TYR A 100 16.17 3.61 17.15
N TYR A 101 15.29 3.66 16.17
CA TYR A 101 15.59 4.19 14.84
C TYR A 101 14.81 5.46 14.57
N LEU A 102 15.53 6.47 14.06
CA LEU A 102 14.99 7.76 13.65
C LEU A 102 15.52 8.08 12.24
N PRO A 103 14.88 8.98 11.48
CA PRO A 103 15.43 9.44 10.21
C PRO A 103 16.88 9.93 10.38
N GLY A 104 17.81 9.30 9.65
CA GLY A 104 19.23 9.65 9.61
C GLY A 104 20.06 9.29 10.85
N GLN A 105 19.48 8.72 11.93
CA GLN A 105 20.26 8.36 13.13
C GLN A 105 19.62 7.21 13.93
N SER A 106 20.41 6.54 14.76
CA SER A 106 19.94 5.49 15.65
C SER A 106 20.52 5.63 17.06
N VAL A 107 19.74 5.20 18.06
CA VAL A 107 20.20 4.97 19.42
C VAL A 107 20.37 3.47 19.62
N PRO A 108 21.60 2.93 19.59
CA PRO A 108 21.80 1.50 19.61
C PRO A 108 21.61 0.93 21.03
N MET A 109 21.14 -0.32 21.11
CA MET A 109 21.07 -1.09 22.35
C MET A 109 22.46 -1.46 22.87
N LEU A 110 23.36 -1.82 21.95
CA LEU A 110 24.73 -2.23 22.25
C LEU A 110 25.72 -1.18 21.72
N PRO A 111 26.91 -1.04 22.33
CA PRO A 111 27.96 -0.17 21.80
C PRO A 111 28.30 -0.55 20.35
N ARG A 112 28.50 0.46 19.48
CA ARG A 112 28.71 0.23 18.04
C ARG A 112 29.94 -0.63 17.73
N ALA A 113 30.99 -0.54 18.55
CA ALA A 113 32.16 -1.41 18.41
C ALA A 113 31.83 -2.91 18.56
N LEU A 114 30.77 -3.23 19.31
CA LEU A 114 30.25 -4.57 19.47
C LEU A 114 29.24 -4.89 18.34
N SER A 115 28.18 -4.10 18.20
CA SER A 115 27.08 -4.40 17.25
C SER A 115 27.47 -4.24 15.78
N GLU A 116 28.14 -3.17 15.39
CA GLU A 116 28.57 -2.93 14.00
C GLU A 116 29.96 -3.51 13.70
N GLY A 117 30.67 -3.97 14.73
CA GLY A 117 32.01 -4.53 14.63
C GLY A 117 32.04 -6.03 14.93
N LEU A 118 32.38 -6.37 16.17
CA LEU A 118 32.73 -7.73 16.58
C LEU A 118 31.62 -8.77 16.37
N VAL A 119 30.36 -8.39 16.56
CA VAL A 119 29.21 -9.30 16.52
C VAL A 119 28.56 -9.33 15.14
N SER A 120 28.66 -8.25 14.37
CA SER A 120 28.12 -8.18 13.01
C SER A 120 28.70 -9.27 12.12
N LEU A 121 27.84 -9.95 11.35
CA LEU A 121 28.22 -11.04 10.44
C LEU A 121 28.79 -10.56 9.09
N GLY A 122 29.50 -9.43 9.11
CA GLY A 122 30.15 -8.84 7.94
C GLY A 122 31.23 -9.73 7.31
N PRO A 123 31.67 -9.40 6.08
CA PRO A 123 32.65 -10.19 5.33
C PRO A 123 34.10 -9.99 5.79
N ASP A 124 34.34 -9.20 6.84
CA ASP A 124 35.65 -8.72 7.29
C ASP A 124 36.37 -9.71 8.24
N GLY A 125 35.78 -10.87 8.54
CA GLY A 125 36.49 -11.93 9.26
C GLY A 125 35.59 -13.07 9.74
N ASP A 126 36.17 -13.91 10.59
CA ASP A 126 35.41 -14.96 11.26
C ASP A 126 34.52 -14.36 12.35
N ARG A 127 33.36 -14.99 12.56
CA ARG A 127 32.34 -14.54 13.51
C ARG A 127 31.72 -15.71 14.25
N ARG A 128 31.32 -15.48 15.51
CA ARG A 128 30.50 -16.43 16.29
C ARG A 128 29.04 -16.29 15.87
N ALA A 129 28.38 -17.41 15.61
CA ALA A 129 26.97 -17.44 15.26
C ALA A 129 26.24 -18.62 15.91
N LEU A 130 24.96 -18.40 16.22
CA LEU A 130 24.00 -19.47 16.44
C LEU A 130 23.35 -19.80 15.08
N VAL A 131 23.67 -20.97 14.55
CA VAL A 131 23.23 -21.43 13.22
C VAL A 131 22.00 -22.31 13.36
N PHE A 132 20.94 -21.96 12.64
CA PHE A 132 19.83 -22.85 12.35
C PHE A 132 20.24 -23.73 11.17
N ASP A 133 20.36 -25.03 11.39
CA ASP A 133 20.57 -26.04 10.35
C ASP A 133 19.23 -26.76 10.11
N VAL A 134 18.58 -26.44 8.99
CA VAL A 134 17.21 -26.84 8.68
C VAL A 134 17.17 -27.61 7.36
N GLU A 135 16.67 -28.83 7.39
CA GLU A 135 16.35 -29.59 6.19
C GLU A 135 14.87 -29.42 5.85
N LEU A 136 14.57 -29.05 4.61
CA LEU A 136 13.22 -28.85 4.10
C LEU A 136 12.94 -29.75 2.90
N ASP A 137 11.71 -30.22 2.76
CA ASP A 137 11.26 -30.94 1.57
C ASP A 137 11.00 -30.00 0.38
N GLY A 138 10.63 -30.58 -0.77
CA GLY A 138 10.33 -29.83 -2.00
C GLY A 138 9.09 -28.94 -1.91
N ARG A 139 8.34 -28.99 -0.81
CA ARG A 139 7.21 -28.09 -0.51
C ARG A 139 7.59 -27.00 0.49
N GLY A 140 8.84 -26.95 0.95
CA GLY A 140 9.30 -26.00 1.96
C GLY A 140 8.83 -26.36 3.37
N THR A 141 8.47 -27.62 3.62
CA THR A 141 8.10 -28.14 4.95
C THR A 141 9.36 -28.59 5.68
N VAL A 142 9.48 -28.25 6.96
CA VAL A 142 10.63 -28.66 7.78
C VAL A 142 10.59 -30.16 8.03
N VAL A 143 11.66 -30.85 7.65
CA VAL A 143 11.88 -32.28 7.89
C VAL A 143 12.76 -32.47 9.13
N LYS A 144 13.81 -31.67 9.26
CA LYS A 144 14.76 -31.73 10.37
C LYS A 144 15.24 -30.33 10.72
N PHE A 145 15.50 -30.12 12.00
CA PHE A 145 16.04 -28.87 12.52
C PHE A 145 16.96 -29.14 13.72
N GLN A 146 18.09 -28.45 13.75
CA GLN A 146 18.98 -28.39 14.91
C GLN A 146 19.67 -27.02 15.01
N PHE A 147 20.15 -26.70 16.20
CA PHE A 147 21.01 -25.56 16.44
C PHE A 147 22.48 -25.98 16.48
N GLU A 148 23.36 -25.10 16.02
CA GLU A 148 24.80 -25.22 16.19
C GLU A 148 25.38 -23.87 16.63
N ARG A 149 26.28 -23.87 17.62
CA ARG A 149 27.16 -22.71 17.82
C ARG A 149 28.36 -22.89 16.92
N ALA A 150 28.62 -21.90 16.07
CA ALA A 150 29.60 -22.04 15.01
C ALA A 150 30.48 -20.81 14.85
N ARG A 151 31.67 -21.05 14.31
CA ARG A 151 32.49 -20.03 13.66
C ARG A 151 32.14 -19.99 12.19
N ILE A 152 31.68 -18.85 11.69
CA ILE A 152 31.32 -18.65 10.28
C ILE A 152 32.19 -17.58 9.63
N ARG A 153 32.18 -17.50 8.30
CA ARG A 153 32.74 -16.38 7.53
C ARG A 153 31.80 -16.01 6.40
N SER A 154 31.24 -14.79 6.45
CA SER A 154 30.47 -14.26 5.33
C SER A 154 31.39 -13.95 4.15
N ARG A 155 30.95 -14.27 2.94
CA ARG A 155 31.72 -14.06 1.69
C ARG A 155 31.46 -12.69 1.08
N ALA A 156 30.31 -12.11 1.37
CA ALA A 156 29.91 -10.80 0.86
C ALA A 156 28.74 -10.24 1.67
N LYS A 157 28.71 -8.91 1.80
CA LYS A 157 27.50 -8.14 2.12
C LYS A 157 26.82 -7.79 0.80
N LEU A 158 25.58 -8.24 0.63
CA LEU A 158 24.78 -8.01 -0.58
C LEU A 158 23.62 -7.04 -0.26
N THR A 159 23.06 -6.42 -1.31
CA THR A 159 21.82 -5.66 -1.18
C THR A 159 20.65 -6.44 -1.76
N PHE A 160 19.45 -6.24 -1.20
CA PHE A 160 18.23 -6.86 -1.73
C PHE A 160 18.05 -6.55 -3.23
N ALA A 161 18.21 -5.30 -3.65
CA ALA A 161 18.10 -4.89 -5.04
C ALA A 161 19.08 -5.64 -5.98
N ALA A 162 20.32 -5.87 -5.54
CA ALA A 162 21.32 -6.54 -6.36
C ALA A 162 21.05 -8.05 -6.49
N VAL A 163 20.54 -8.69 -5.42
CA VAL A 163 20.15 -10.11 -5.47
C VAL A 163 18.89 -10.27 -6.33
N ASP A 164 17.89 -9.39 -6.20
CA ASP A 164 16.68 -9.41 -7.01
C ASP A 164 17.01 -9.31 -8.51
N ALA A 165 17.86 -8.34 -8.89
CA ALA A 165 18.30 -8.19 -10.27
C ALA A 165 19.00 -9.46 -10.81
N PHE A 166 19.80 -10.14 -10.00
CA PHE A 166 20.44 -11.40 -10.37
C PHE A 166 19.43 -12.54 -10.54
N VAL A 167 18.54 -12.74 -9.57
CA VAL A 167 17.50 -13.79 -9.59
C VAL A 167 16.58 -13.62 -10.80
N ALA A 168 16.24 -12.38 -11.15
CA ALA A 168 15.42 -12.07 -12.31
C ALA A 168 16.18 -12.14 -13.66
N GLY A 169 17.45 -12.54 -13.68
CA GLY A 169 18.27 -12.61 -14.90
C GLY A 169 18.64 -11.25 -15.50
N ARG A 170 18.42 -10.15 -14.77
CA ARG A 170 18.70 -8.77 -15.22
C ARG A 170 20.10 -8.27 -14.83
N GLY A 171 20.86 -9.05 -14.05
CA GLY A 171 22.15 -8.64 -13.51
C GLY A 171 23.14 -9.80 -13.33
N LYS A 172 24.42 -9.45 -13.08
CA LYS A 172 25.46 -10.42 -12.70
C LYS A 172 25.29 -10.82 -11.23
N CYS A 173 25.87 -11.96 -10.85
CA CYS A 173 25.90 -12.38 -9.45
C CYS A 173 26.58 -11.28 -8.60
N PRO A 174 25.92 -10.78 -7.52
CA PRO A 174 26.40 -9.62 -6.76
C PRO A 174 27.57 -9.94 -5.80
N GLY A 175 28.18 -11.10 -5.92
CA GLY A 175 29.34 -11.55 -5.15
C GLY A 175 30.11 -12.67 -5.87
N PRO A 176 30.91 -13.47 -5.15
CA PRO A 176 31.65 -14.58 -5.75
C PRO A 176 30.72 -15.55 -6.49
N ARG A 177 31.03 -15.95 -7.72
CA ARG A 177 30.15 -16.80 -8.56
C ARG A 177 29.61 -18.05 -7.85
N ALA A 178 30.39 -18.62 -6.93
CA ALA A 178 30.01 -19.80 -6.15
C ALA A 178 28.76 -19.61 -5.27
N ILE A 179 28.36 -18.38 -4.92
CA ILE A 179 27.14 -18.12 -4.13
C ILE A 179 25.87 -18.13 -4.99
N GLY A 180 26.01 -18.00 -6.32
CA GLY A 180 24.88 -17.84 -7.25
C GLY A 180 23.78 -18.90 -7.10
N PRO A 181 24.12 -20.21 -7.07
CA PRO A 181 23.13 -21.27 -6.83
C PRO A 181 22.38 -21.10 -5.51
N SER A 182 23.05 -20.60 -4.48
CA SER A 182 22.43 -20.36 -3.17
C SER A 182 21.43 -19.21 -3.21
N LEU A 183 21.75 -18.12 -3.92
CA LEU A 183 20.83 -16.99 -4.09
C LEU A 183 19.53 -17.40 -4.82
N LEU A 184 19.66 -18.26 -5.84
CA LEU A 184 18.50 -18.84 -6.53
C LEU A 184 17.69 -19.75 -5.59
N ALA A 185 18.37 -20.55 -4.76
CA ALA A 185 17.72 -21.41 -3.78
C ALA A 185 17.00 -20.63 -2.67
N ILE A 186 17.55 -19.48 -2.23
CA ILE A 186 16.89 -18.57 -1.28
C ILE A 186 15.58 -18.05 -1.86
N ALA A 187 15.59 -17.58 -3.11
CA ALA A 187 14.38 -17.09 -3.78
C ALA A 187 13.32 -18.19 -3.92
N ALA A 188 13.72 -19.38 -4.40
CA ALA A 188 12.81 -20.52 -4.55
C ALA A 188 12.22 -21.00 -3.22
N LEU A 189 13.04 -21.07 -2.16
CA LEU A 189 12.57 -21.42 -0.83
C LEU A 189 11.61 -20.35 -0.28
N GLY A 190 11.93 -19.07 -0.45
CA GLY A 190 11.07 -17.95 -0.04
C GLY A 190 9.68 -18.00 -0.69
N GLU A 191 9.61 -18.32 -1.98
CA GLU A 191 8.35 -18.48 -2.70
C GLU A 191 7.50 -19.63 -2.13
N LEU A 192 8.12 -20.79 -1.84
CA LEU A 192 7.42 -21.92 -1.22
C LEU A 192 6.91 -21.57 0.18
N ARG A 193 7.69 -20.82 0.96
CA ARG A 193 7.30 -20.36 2.29
C ARG A 193 6.15 -19.35 2.22
N GLY A 194 6.16 -18.41 1.26
CA GLY A 194 5.03 -17.51 1.03
C GLY A 194 3.72 -18.25 0.74
N LYS A 195 3.77 -19.30 -0.09
CA LYS A 195 2.59 -20.16 -0.36
C LYS A 195 2.09 -20.91 0.89
N HIS A 196 2.96 -21.19 1.86
CA HIS A 196 2.55 -21.79 3.13
C HIS A 196 1.79 -20.79 4.01
N GLU A 197 2.16 -19.51 3.99
CA GLU A 197 1.41 -18.47 4.70
C GLU A 197 0.01 -18.27 4.13
N ASP A 198 -0.13 -18.30 2.80
CA ASP A 198 -1.43 -18.22 2.12
C ASP A 198 -2.37 -19.34 2.60
N ARG A 199 -1.83 -20.57 2.76
CA ARG A 199 -2.58 -21.72 3.31
C ARG A 199 -2.92 -21.58 4.79
N ALA A 200 -2.13 -20.82 5.56
CA ALA A 200 -2.37 -20.56 6.97
C ALA A 200 -3.40 -19.44 7.20
N ALA A 201 -4.02 -18.91 6.14
CA ALA A 201 -4.94 -17.78 6.17
C ALA A 201 -4.34 -16.54 6.86
N MET A 202 -3.02 -16.33 6.71
CA MET A 202 -2.34 -15.15 7.22
C MET A 202 -2.73 -13.92 6.39
N VAL A 203 -3.10 -12.83 7.05
CA VAL A 203 -3.50 -11.61 6.33
C VAL A 203 -2.26 -10.87 5.82
N ARG A 204 -2.10 -10.81 4.49
CA ARG A 204 -1.10 -9.95 3.84
C ARG A 204 -1.69 -8.58 3.54
N TYR A 205 -1.44 -7.63 4.42
CA TYR A 205 -1.85 -6.24 4.20
C TYR A 205 -0.99 -5.55 3.16
N TRP A 206 -1.61 -4.81 2.24
CA TRP A 206 -0.86 -3.88 1.39
C TRP A 206 -0.35 -2.71 2.22
N ARG A 207 0.97 -2.69 2.40
CA ARG A 207 1.69 -1.62 3.09
C ARG A 207 2.64 -1.00 2.10
N THR A 208 2.55 0.31 1.96
CA THR A 208 3.61 1.12 1.38
C THR A 208 4.37 1.71 2.56
N GLU A 209 5.63 1.30 2.73
CA GLU A 209 6.48 1.92 3.74
C GLU A 209 7.00 3.25 3.19
N ALA A 210 7.06 4.26 4.04
CA ALA A 210 7.56 5.59 3.68
C ALA A 210 8.98 5.73 4.21
N ALA A 211 9.95 5.81 3.31
CA ALA A 211 11.34 6.09 3.65
C ALA A 211 11.50 7.59 3.87
N VAL A 212 11.88 7.99 5.09
CA VAL A 212 12.14 9.38 5.44
C VAL A 212 13.65 9.64 5.41
N ARG A 213 14.09 10.50 4.50
CA ARG A 213 15.50 10.91 4.35
C ARG A 213 15.68 12.36 4.76
N LEU A 214 16.77 12.62 5.47
CA LEU A 214 17.22 13.97 5.78
C LEU A 214 18.29 14.38 4.79
N LEU A 215 18.07 15.52 4.12
CA LEU A 215 19.06 16.13 3.24
C LEU A 215 20.06 16.97 4.05
N PRO A 216 21.26 17.25 3.49
CA PRO A 216 22.29 18.03 4.19
C PRO A 216 21.86 19.44 4.60
N ASP A 217 20.90 20.03 3.87
CA ASP A 217 20.31 21.34 4.17
C ASP A 217 19.23 21.29 5.28
N GLY A 218 18.96 20.10 5.83
CA GLY A 218 17.96 19.86 6.87
C GLY A 218 16.54 19.63 6.35
N SER A 219 16.33 19.64 5.04
CA SER A 219 15.03 19.32 4.45
C SER A 219 14.73 17.82 4.52
N VAL A 220 13.45 17.48 4.45
CA VAL A 220 12.95 16.10 4.56
C VAL A 220 12.41 15.65 3.22
N VAL A 221 12.88 14.49 2.76
CA VAL A 221 12.34 13.79 1.58
C VAL A 221 11.64 12.53 2.07
N VAL A 222 10.44 12.28 1.56
CA VAL A 222 9.63 11.11 1.87
C VAL A 222 9.31 10.37 0.58
N GLU A 223 9.77 9.14 0.48
CA GLU A 223 9.62 8.29 -0.72
C GLU A 223 8.91 7.00 -0.35
N ALA A 224 8.16 6.43 -1.31
CA ALA A 224 7.61 5.10 -1.15
C ALA A 224 8.74 4.08 -1.29
N GLU A 225 8.81 3.12 -0.37
CA GLU A 225 9.75 2.00 -0.45
C GLU A 225 8.97 0.72 -0.71
N ASP A 226 9.16 0.18 -1.92
CA ASP A 226 8.64 -1.12 -2.31
C ASP A 226 9.60 -2.22 -1.87
N ARG A 227 9.04 -3.22 -1.17
CA ARG A 227 9.80 -4.38 -0.72
C ARG A 227 10.03 -5.33 -1.87
N THR A 228 11.28 -5.73 -2.08
CA THR A 228 11.65 -6.61 -3.19
C THR A 228 11.21 -8.07 -2.92
N PRO A 229 10.99 -8.91 -3.95
CA PRO A 229 10.73 -10.33 -3.78
C PRO A 229 11.74 -11.06 -2.89
N ILE A 230 13.03 -10.74 -3.02
CA ILE A 230 14.08 -11.35 -2.19
C ILE A 230 14.05 -10.89 -0.73
N GLU A 231 13.62 -9.64 -0.48
CA GLU A 231 13.43 -9.16 0.89
C GLU A 231 12.28 -9.90 1.58
N LEU A 232 11.17 -10.11 0.86
CA LEU A 232 10.06 -10.92 1.34
C LEU A 232 10.49 -12.38 1.57
N ALA A 233 11.31 -12.96 0.69
CA ALA A 233 11.87 -14.29 0.88
C ALA A 233 12.73 -14.39 2.16
N ASN A 234 13.58 -13.39 2.42
CA ASN A 234 14.39 -13.36 3.64
C ASN A 234 13.54 -13.20 4.91
N GLU A 235 12.46 -12.42 4.85
CA GLU A 235 11.48 -12.32 5.92
C GLU A 235 10.83 -13.68 6.23
N GLN A 236 10.40 -14.41 5.19
CA GLN A 236 9.80 -15.74 5.34
C GLN A 236 10.73 -16.74 6.04
N ILE A 237 12.00 -16.72 5.66
CA ILE A 237 13.03 -17.56 6.28
C ILE A 237 13.26 -17.13 7.73
N SER A 238 13.28 -15.84 8.01
CA SER A 238 13.37 -15.31 9.38
C SER A 238 12.19 -15.72 10.25
N ILE A 239 10.95 -15.67 9.72
CA ILE A 239 9.74 -16.11 10.43
C ILE A 239 9.83 -17.60 10.76
N LEU A 240 10.23 -18.42 9.79
CA LEU A 240 10.45 -19.85 9.99
C LEU A 240 11.46 -20.12 11.12
N CYS A 241 12.63 -19.49 11.09
CA CYS A 241 13.66 -19.69 12.12
C CYS A 241 13.19 -19.20 13.49
N ASN A 242 12.49 -18.07 13.57
CA ASN A 242 11.88 -17.57 14.81
C ASN A 242 10.86 -18.56 15.40
N ALA A 243 10.02 -19.19 14.56
CA ALA A 243 9.08 -20.21 14.98
C ALA A 243 9.78 -21.50 15.44
N LEU A 244 10.77 -21.97 14.69
CA LEU A 244 11.58 -23.14 15.04
C LEU A 244 12.33 -22.93 16.36
N GLY A 245 12.92 -21.76 16.58
CA GLY A 245 13.59 -21.42 17.83
C GLY A 245 12.62 -21.36 19.01
N GLY A 246 11.43 -20.80 18.83
CA GLY A 246 10.38 -20.80 19.85
C GLY A 246 9.93 -22.22 20.23
N ARG A 247 9.66 -23.07 19.22
CA ARG A 247 9.30 -24.49 19.42
C ARG A 247 10.43 -25.29 20.04
N PHE A 248 11.68 -24.98 19.67
CA PHE A 248 12.85 -25.51 20.34
C PHE A 248 12.71 -25.21 21.81
N LEU A 249 12.79 -23.95 22.24
CA LEU A 249 12.75 -23.58 23.66
C LEU A 249 11.55 -24.17 24.42
N LEU A 250 10.35 -24.18 23.82
CA LEU A 250 9.14 -24.76 24.41
C LEU A 250 9.30 -26.22 24.82
N GLY A 251 9.97 -27.04 24.01
CA GLY A 251 10.14 -28.47 24.30
C GLY A 251 11.17 -28.78 25.39
N GLY A 252 11.57 -27.78 26.19
CA GLY A 252 12.70 -27.86 27.12
C GLY A 252 12.23 -28.01 28.54
N SER A 253 13.08 -28.55 29.42
CA SER A 253 12.73 -28.64 30.84
C SER A 253 12.58 -27.24 31.43
N PRO A 254 11.49 -26.92 32.15
CA PRO A 254 11.35 -25.65 32.87
C PRO A 254 12.44 -25.41 33.91
N GLU A 255 13.10 -26.46 34.40
CA GLU A 255 14.26 -26.34 35.29
C GLU A 255 15.51 -25.83 34.57
N LEU A 256 15.56 -25.94 33.24
CA LEU A 256 16.71 -25.61 32.42
C LEU A 256 16.49 -24.36 31.56
N VAL A 257 15.27 -24.15 31.05
CA VAL A 257 14.96 -23.05 30.15
C VAL A 257 13.76 -22.24 30.60
N GLN A 258 13.88 -20.92 30.41
CA GLN A 258 12.85 -19.91 30.67
C GLN A 258 12.61 -19.11 29.38
N PRO A 259 11.75 -19.61 28.46
CA PRO A 259 11.55 -19.02 27.14
C PRO A 259 10.77 -17.70 27.18
N ILE A 260 10.97 -16.85 26.17
CA ILE A 260 10.14 -15.68 25.90
C ILE A 260 9.47 -15.88 24.54
N TYR A 261 8.16 -15.64 24.51
CA TYR A 261 7.36 -15.70 23.29
C TYR A 261 6.92 -14.31 22.86
N ARG A 262 6.73 -14.16 21.56
CA ARG A 262 6.10 -13.00 20.95
C ARG A 262 4.69 -13.42 20.55
N VAL A 263 3.71 -12.88 21.28
CA VAL A 263 2.30 -13.27 21.14
C VAL A 263 1.51 -12.16 20.46
N HIS A 264 0.53 -12.54 19.65
CA HIS A 264 -0.37 -11.63 18.96
C HIS A 264 -1.73 -12.30 18.84
N GLU A 265 -2.67 -11.89 19.67
CA GLU A 265 -4.03 -12.43 19.67
C GLU A 265 -4.77 -12.06 18.39
N PRO A 266 -5.71 -12.91 17.91
CA PRO A 266 -6.58 -12.56 16.81
C PRO A 266 -7.43 -11.32 17.16
N PRO A 267 -7.93 -10.59 16.14
CA PRO A 267 -8.91 -9.53 16.37
C PRO A 267 -10.12 -10.02 17.18
N GLU A 268 -10.61 -9.17 18.09
CA GLU A 268 -11.84 -9.44 18.86
C GLU A 268 -13.05 -9.62 17.92
N PRO A 269 -13.95 -10.58 18.19
CA PRO A 269 -15.10 -10.88 17.32
C PRO A 269 -15.95 -9.65 16.97
N GLU A 270 -16.23 -8.78 17.95
CA GLU A 270 -17.06 -7.59 17.74
C GLU A 270 -16.42 -6.60 16.74
N ARG A 271 -15.09 -6.58 16.68
CA ARG A 271 -14.35 -5.75 15.72
C ARG A 271 -14.43 -6.32 14.31
N VAL A 272 -14.39 -7.65 14.19
CA VAL A 272 -14.58 -8.35 12.90
C VAL A 272 -16.00 -8.12 12.39
N GLU A 273 -17.01 -8.23 13.24
CA GLU A 273 -18.41 -7.94 12.88
C GLU A 273 -18.60 -6.48 12.46
N ALA A 274 -17.94 -5.53 13.14
CA ALA A 274 -17.96 -4.13 12.74
C ALA A 274 -17.32 -3.89 11.37
N PHE A 275 -16.24 -4.60 11.06
CA PHE A 275 -15.61 -4.56 9.74
C PHE A 275 -16.52 -5.15 8.66
N GLU A 276 -17.19 -6.27 8.92
CA GLU A 276 -18.18 -6.85 8.02
C GLU A 276 -19.31 -5.86 7.70
N ARG A 277 -19.86 -5.19 8.73
CA ARG A 277 -20.87 -4.14 8.51
C ARG A 277 -20.33 -2.98 7.67
N LEU A 278 -19.13 -2.49 7.97
CA LEU A 278 -18.49 -1.43 7.19
C LEU A 278 -18.34 -1.82 5.71
N VAL A 279 -17.79 -3.00 5.42
CA VAL A 279 -17.62 -3.51 4.05
C VAL A 279 -18.97 -3.57 3.33
N ALA A 280 -20.01 -4.09 3.99
CA ALA A 280 -21.34 -4.18 3.41
C ALA A 280 -21.94 -2.79 3.14
N GLN A 281 -21.70 -1.79 4.00
CA GLN A 281 -22.12 -0.41 3.75
C GLN A 281 -21.34 0.24 2.60
N VAL A 282 -20.04 -0.01 2.51
CA VAL A 282 -19.20 0.46 1.39
C VAL A 282 -19.73 -0.07 0.06
N ALA A 283 -20.00 -1.37 -0.03
CA ALA A 283 -20.56 -1.98 -1.24
C ALA A 283 -21.91 -1.37 -1.60
N ARG A 284 -22.84 -1.27 -0.64
CA ARG A 284 -24.17 -0.68 -0.86
C ARG A 284 -24.13 0.78 -1.29
N THR A 285 -23.36 1.62 -0.59
CA THR A 285 -23.32 3.07 -0.85
C THR A 285 -22.64 3.42 -2.17
N ARG A 286 -21.84 2.50 -2.74
CA ARG A 286 -21.20 2.64 -4.04
C ARG A 286 -21.87 1.82 -5.16
N GLY A 287 -22.90 1.02 -4.86
CA GLY A 287 -23.52 0.13 -5.86
C GLY A 287 -22.59 -0.96 -6.38
N LEU A 288 -21.62 -1.40 -5.57
CA LEU A 288 -20.64 -2.41 -5.98
C LEU A 288 -21.27 -3.83 -5.94
N PRO A 289 -20.86 -4.72 -6.87
CA PRO A 289 -21.31 -6.10 -6.85
C PRO A 289 -20.81 -6.85 -5.60
N ASP A 290 -21.48 -7.95 -5.25
CA ASP A 290 -21.09 -8.76 -4.09
C ASP A 290 -19.65 -9.30 -4.20
N ASP A 291 -19.23 -9.77 -5.37
CA ASP A 291 -17.85 -10.21 -5.61
C ASP A 291 -17.06 -9.13 -6.36
N PRO A 292 -15.86 -8.70 -5.89
CA PRO A 292 -15.15 -9.10 -4.66
C PRO A 292 -15.42 -8.17 -3.46
N TRP A 293 -16.49 -7.36 -3.45
CA TRP A 293 -16.66 -6.23 -2.52
C TRP A 293 -17.46 -6.52 -1.26
N LEU A 294 -17.98 -7.73 -1.10
CA LEU A 294 -18.71 -8.16 0.08
C LEU A 294 -17.89 -9.18 0.87
N TYR A 295 -17.67 -8.88 2.15
CA TYR A 295 -17.08 -9.80 3.11
C TYR A 295 -18.18 -10.36 4.01
N ARG A 296 -18.18 -11.67 4.26
CA ARG A 296 -19.06 -12.32 5.23
C ARG A 296 -18.25 -13.29 6.08
N GLN A 297 -18.23 -13.10 7.41
CA GLN A 297 -17.44 -13.94 8.29
C GLN A 297 -17.90 -15.41 8.31
N ALA A 298 -19.19 -15.66 8.09
CA ALA A 298 -19.78 -17.00 8.07
C ALA A 298 -19.55 -17.76 6.75
N ALA A 299 -18.97 -17.11 5.73
CA ALA A 299 -18.55 -17.79 4.51
C ALA A 299 -17.26 -18.58 4.75
N ASP A 300 -16.94 -19.51 3.85
CA ASP A 300 -15.67 -20.27 3.82
C ASP A 300 -14.43 -19.39 3.56
N GLN A 301 -14.60 -18.08 3.41
CA GLN A 301 -13.55 -17.10 3.15
C GLN A 301 -13.24 -16.25 4.40
N GLY A 302 -12.11 -16.50 5.05
CA GLY A 302 -11.60 -15.63 6.13
C GLY A 302 -11.13 -14.26 5.61
N ILE A 303 -10.87 -13.30 6.52
CA ILE A 303 -10.39 -11.93 6.19
C ILE A 303 -9.19 -11.95 5.22
N ALA A 304 -8.26 -12.88 5.41
CA ALA A 304 -7.10 -13.03 4.54
C ALA A 304 -7.51 -13.35 3.09
N GLY A 305 -8.41 -14.33 2.94
CA GLY A 305 -8.97 -14.70 1.64
C GLY A 305 -9.66 -13.49 1.00
N TYR A 306 -10.57 -12.84 1.72
CA TYR A 306 -11.27 -11.65 1.22
C TYR A 306 -10.32 -10.57 0.71
N LEU A 307 -9.34 -10.17 1.52
CA LEU A 307 -8.39 -9.12 1.15
C LEU A 307 -7.47 -9.49 -0.02
N GLN A 308 -7.20 -10.79 -0.23
CA GLN A 308 -6.45 -11.29 -1.39
C GLN A 308 -7.27 -11.25 -2.68
N HIS A 309 -8.60 -11.34 -2.60
CA HIS A 309 -9.49 -11.26 -3.77
C HIS A 309 -9.76 -9.81 -4.21
N LEU A 310 -9.46 -8.82 -3.38
CA LEU A 310 -9.58 -7.41 -3.75
C LEU A 310 -8.57 -7.00 -4.84
N PRO A 311 -8.96 -6.13 -5.79
CA PRO A 311 -8.11 -5.76 -6.92
C PRO A 311 -6.91 -4.89 -6.52
N ALA A 312 -5.70 -5.32 -6.87
CA ALA A 312 -4.47 -4.57 -6.60
C ALA A 312 -4.25 -3.35 -7.54
N HIS A 313 -4.88 -3.38 -8.71
CA HIS A 313 -4.73 -2.38 -9.77
C HIS A 313 -6.09 -1.98 -10.36
N GLY A 314 -6.09 -0.90 -11.14
CA GLY A 314 -7.30 -0.40 -11.80
C GLY A 314 -8.25 0.38 -10.86
N PRO A 315 -9.50 0.59 -11.30
CA PRO A 315 -10.45 1.49 -10.63
C PRO A 315 -10.72 1.15 -9.16
N GLY A 316 -10.72 -0.13 -8.80
CA GLY A 316 -10.95 -0.59 -7.43
C GLY A 316 -9.76 -0.48 -6.48
N ALA A 317 -8.54 -0.22 -6.98
CA ALA A 317 -7.32 -0.35 -6.17
C ALA A 317 -7.27 0.62 -4.98
N ARG A 318 -7.81 1.84 -5.11
CA ARG A 318 -7.88 2.81 -4.01
C ARG A 318 -8.80 2.34 -2.89
N LEU A 319 -9.98 1.84 -3.26
CA LEU A 319 -10.92 1.28 -2.30
C LEU A 319 -10.35 0.04 -1.62
N ALA A 320 -9.74 -0.86 -2.39
CA ALA A 320 -9.07 -2.02 -1.85
C ALA A 320 -7.96 -1.63 -0.84
N ARG A 321 -7.13 -0.62 -1.14
CA ARG A 321 -6.16 -0.06 -0.17
C ARG A 321 -6.83 0.47 1.10
N ALA A 322 -7.95 1.18 0.98
CA ALA A 322 -8.70 1.67 2.14
C ALA A 322 -9.25 0.51 2.98
N LEU A 323 -9.78 -0.54 2.37
CA LEU A 323 -10.28 -1.72 3.07
C LEU A 323 -9.16 -2.53 3.75
N HIS A 324 -8.01 -2.68 3.09
CA HIS A 324 -6.79 -3.22 3.70
C HIS A 324 -6.39 -2.41 4.95
N ARG A 325 -6.42 -1.07 4.86
CA ARG A 325 -6.14 -0.19 6.01
C ARG A 325 -7.14 -0.37 7.15
N GLN A 326 -8.42 -0.52 6.84
CA GLN A 326 -9.47 -0.77 7.85
C GLN A 326 -9.31 -2.14 8.52
N ALA A 327 -9.00 -3.18 7.74
CA ALA A 327 -8.72 -4.51 8.26
C ALA A 327 -7.46 -4.52 9.14
N MET A 328 -6.42 -3.75 8.80
CA MET A 328 -5.22 -3.61 9.65
C MET A 328 -5.56 -3.09 11.05
N LEU A 329 -6.53 -2.17 11.15
CA LEU A 329 -6.90 -1.57 12.42
C LEU A 329 -7.50 -2.60 13.37
N LEU A 330 -8.10 -3.69 12.88
CA LEU A 330 -8.73 -4.75 13.68
C LEU A 330 -7.74 -5.49 14.59
N ASN A 331 -6.47 -5.50 14.22
CA ASN A 331 -5.45 -6.24 14.97
C ASN A 331 -5.18 -5.58 16.32
N GLY A 332 -4.94 -6.42 17.33
CA GLY A 332 -4.35 -6.00 18.59
C GLY A 332 -2.87 -5.65 18.42
N ARG A 333 -2.24 -5.25 19.53
CA ARG A 333 -0.78 -5.13 19.57
C ARG A 333 -0.19 -6.46 19.99
N SER A 334 0.86 -6.90 19.31
CA SER A 334 1.65 -8.01 19.83
C SER A 334 2.39 -7.59 21.11
N ARG A 335 2.80 -8.55 21.94
CA ARG A 335 3.61 -8.32 23.16
C ARG A 335 4.60 -9.47 23.39
N PHE A 336 5.60 -9.23 24.23
CA PHE A 336 6.44 -10.29 24.77
C PHE A 336 5.77 -10.87 26.00
N ASP A 337 5.80 -12.19 26.11
CA ASP A 337 5.10 -12.93 27.16
C ASP A 337 5.90 -14.16 27.58
N ALA A 338 5.67 -14.57 28.81
CA ALA A 338 6.17 -15.80 29.41
C ALA A 338 5.43 -17.02 28.86
N GLU A 339 4.13 -16.85 28.60
CA GLU A 339 3.25 -17.93 28.20
C GLU A 339 3.18 -18.07 26.67
N PRO A 340 3.35 -19.30 26.14
CA PRO A 340 3.25 -19.53 24.71
C PRO A 340 1.81 -19.33 24.24
N ARG A 341 1.64 -18.42 23.28
CA ARG A 341 0.38 -18.22 22.55
C ARG A 341 0.66 -17.97 21.08
N ALA A 342 -0.38 -18.16 20.27
CA ALA A 342 -0.33 -17.89 18.84
C ALA A 342 0.04 -16.43 18.55
N HIS A 343 0.71 -16.24 17.41
CA HIS A 343 0.97 -14.95 16.82
C HIS A 343 0.21 -14.82 15.51
N PHE A 344 -1.05 -14.37 15.61
CA PHE A 344 -2.00 -14.23 14.51
C PHE A 344 -1.40 -13.53 13.28
N GLY A 345 -0.73 -12.40 13.49
CA GLY A 345 -0.18 -11.59 12.40
C GLY A 345 1.01 -12.21 11.64
N VAL A 346 1.56 -13.35 12.08
CA VAL A 346 2.58 -14.11 11.31
C VAL A 346 2.16 -15.56 11.08
N GLY A 347 0.92 -15.93 11.42
CA GLY A 347 0.39 -17.28 11.19
C GLY A 347 1.04 -18.41 12.00
N GLU A 348 1.75 -18.11 13.09
CA GLU A 348 2.51 -19.11 13.86
C GLU A 348 1.91 -19.38 15.24
N GLN A 349 1.81 -20.66 15.63
CA GLN A 349 1.29 -21.06 16.95
C GLN A 349 2.27 -20.76 18.08
N ILE A 350 3.57 -20.87 17.80
CA ILE A 350 4.65 -20.58 18.72
C ILE A 350 5.66 -19.73 17.98
N TYR A 351 5.92 -18.53 18.49
CA TYR A 351 6.80 -17.56 17.85
C TYR A 351 7.65 -16.86 18.91
N SER A 352 8.96 -16.84 18.70
CA SER A 352 9.94 -16.13 19.54
C SER A 352 10.84 -15.28 18.67
N ARG A 353 11.54 -14.30 19.25
CA ARG A 353 12.46 -13.44 18.50
C ARG A 353 13.88 -13.96 18.65
N PHE A 354 14.38 -14.63 17.61
CA PHE A 354 15.76 -15.12 17.53
C PHE A 354 16.61 -14.31 16.55
N THR A 355 16.03 -13.76 15.50
CA THR A 355 16.77 -13.25 14.34
C THR A 355 17.22 -11.79 14.43
N ALA A 356 17.15 -11.16 15.60
CA ALA A 356 17.49 -9.75 15.82
C ALA A 356 18.24 -9.48 17.15
N PRO A 357 19.19 -10.32 17.58
CA PRO A 357 19.76 -10.25 18.92
C PRO A 357 20.64 -9.00 19.14
N MET A 358 21.11 -8.31 18.10
CA MET A 358 21.91 -7.09 18.30
C MET A 358 21.06 -5.85 18.59
N ARG A 359 19.75 -5.92 18.35
CA ARG A 359 18.82 -4.79 18.47
C ARG A 359 17.62 -5.04 19.38
N GLU A 360 17.43 -6.26 19.87
CA GLU A 360 16.38 -6.59 20.85
C GLU A 360 16.93 -7.51 21.94
N ILE A 361 16.84 -7.10 23.22
CA ILE A 361 17.35 -7.89 24.37
C ILE A 361 16.69 -9.26 24.48
N VAL A 362 15.43 -9.37 24.04
CA VAL A 362 14.71 -10.65 23.98
C VAL A 362 15.41 -11.67 23.09
N GLY A 363 16.10 -11.23 22.02
CA GLY A 363 16.85 -12.11 21.13
C GLY A 363 18.09 -12.68 21.80
N ILE A 364 18.82 -11.84 22.54
CA ILE A 364 19.96 -12.26 23.37
C ILE A 364 19.51 -13.31 24.40
N HIS A 365 18.39 -13.07 25.08
CA HIS A 365 17.82 -14.02 26.04
C HIS A 365 17.45 -15.35 25.36
N CYS A 366 16.72 -15.31 24.24
CA CYS A 366 16.36 -16.51 23.49
C CYS A 366 17.58 -17.32 23.05
N HIS A 367 18.65 -16.66 22.61
CA HIS A 367 19.92 -17.30 22.28
C HIS A 367 20.57 -17.95 23.50
N ALA A 368 20.68 -17.23 24.62
CA ALA A 368 21.26 -17.77 25.85
C ALA A 368 20.52 -19.04 26.32
N GLN A 369 19.19 -19.01 26.31
CA GLN A 369 18.35 -20.16 26.69
C GLN A 369 18.48 -21.34 25.70
N ALA A 370 18.68 -21.05 24.41
CA ALA A 370 18.91 -22.10 23.41
C ALA A 370 20.27 -22.77 23.65
N VAL A 371 21.31 -22.00 23.98
CA VAL A 371 22.63 -22.53 24.32
C VAL A 371 22.57 -23.39 25.59
N ASP A 372 21.94 -22.90 26.66
CA ASP A 372 21.79 -23.65 27.92
C ASP A 372 21.11 -25.02 27.67
N ARG A 373 20.08 -25.03 26.81
CA ARG A 373 19.43 -26.27 26.38
C ARG A 373 20.33 -27.18 25.57
N MET A 374 21.07 -26.64 24.60
CA MET A 374 21.98 -27.44 23.76
C MET A 374 23.05 -28.13 24.59
N VAL A 375 23.59 -27.43 25.59
CA VAL A 375 24.62 -27.96 26.51
C VAL A 375 23.98 -28.84 27.60
N GLY A 376 22.68 -28.70 27.85
CA GLY A 376 21.95 -29.46 28.86
C GLY A 376 22.16 -28.96 30.29
N ARG A 377 22.67 -27.72 30.46
CA ARG A 377 22.90 -27.08 31.76
C ARG A 377 22.73 -25.57 31.66
N SER A 378 22.11 -24.96 32.68
CA SER A 378 22.14 -23.51 32.90
C SER A 378 23.20 -23.20 33.96
N PRO A 379 24.00 -22.12 33.79
CA PRO A 379 24.91 -21.65 34.83
C PRO A 379 24.17 -20.98 36.01
N ARG A 380 22.85 -20.82 35.92
CA ARG A 380 21.99 -20.13 36.87
C ARG A 380 20.96 -21.09 37.45
N THR A 381 20.42 -20.72 38.60
CA THR A 381 19.25 -21.37 39.15
C THR A 381 17.99 -20.99 38.36
N ARG A 382 16.96 -21.84 38.42
CA ARG A 382 15.66 -21.56 37.81
C ARG A 382 15.08 -20.21 38.27
N ALA A 383 15.19 -19.88 39.56
CA ALA A 383 14.67 -18.63 40.12
C ALA A 383 15.39 -17.39 39.54
N GLU A 384 16.70 -17.48 39.33
CA GLU A 384 17.47 -16.42 38.68
C GLU A 384 17.07 -16.26 37.21
N ASP A 385 16.91 -17.36 36.47
CA ASP A 385 16.46 -17.32 35.08
C ASP A 385 15.03 -16.80 34.92
N GLU A 386 14.13 -17.12 35.85
CA GLU A 386 12.77 -16.56 35.91
C GLU A 386 12.79 -15.04 36.15
N ALA A 387 13.64 -14.57 37.07
CA ALA A 387 13.80 -13.14 37.35
C ALA A 387 14.41 -12.39 36.15
N ILE A 388 15.43 -12.95 35.51
CA ILE A 388 16.03 -12.39 34.28
C ILE A 388 14.97 -12.32 33.18
N ARG A 389 14.23 -13.42 32.95
CA ARG A 389 13.16 -13.47 31.95
C ARG A 389 12.11 -12.37 32.18
N ALA A 390 11.65 -12.19 33.42
CA ALA A 390 10.68 -11.17 33.75
C ALA A 390 11.20 -9.75 33.42
N ALA A 391 12.44 -9.44 33.80
CA ALA A 391 13.06 -8.15 33.49
C ALA A 391 13.23 -7.91 31.98
N VAL A 392 13.59 -8.96 31.23
CA VAL A 392 13.75 -8.90 29.76
C VAL A 392 12.40 -8.69 29.07
N ILE A 393 11.33 -9.35 29.53
CA ILE A 393 9.95 -9.15 29.02
C ILE A 393 9.51 -7.70 29.25
N GLU A 394 9.70 -7.18 30.45
CA GLU A 394 9.35 -5.80 30.79
C GLU A 394 10.13 -4.82 29.91
N ALA A 395 11.45 -5.01 29.78
CA ALA A 395 12.32 -4.19 28.95
C ALA A 395 11.91 -4.21 27.47
N GLY A 396 11.64 -5.39 26.92
CA GLY A 396 11.21 -5.54 25.53
C GLY A 396 9.88 -4.86 25.27
N ASN A 397 8.89 -4.99 26.16
CA ASN A 397 7.58 -4.34 26.00
C ASN A 397 7.67 -2.82 26.18
N ARG A 398 8.42 -2.33 27.18
CA ARG A 398 8.70 -0.90 27.38
C ARG A 398 9.37 -0.28 26.16
N ALA A 399 10.36 -0.96 25.59
CA ALA A 399 11.08 -0.44 24.42
C ALA A 399 10.16 -0.29 23.21
N LYS A 400 9.24 -1.23 22.99
CA LYS A 400 8.24 -1.12 21.93
C LYS A 400 7.28 0.05 22.10
N ASP A 401 6.82 0.28 23.33
CA ASP A 401 5.96 1.43 23.62
C ASP A 401 6.69 2.75 23.42
N LEU A 402 7.98 2.81 23.78
CA LEU A 402 8.81 3.99 23.57
C LEU A 402 9.03 4.26 22.07
N GLN A 403 9.38 3.25 21.26
CA GLN A 403 9.52 3.42 19.81
C GLN A 403 8.21 3.95 19.19
N ARG A 404 7.05 3.47 19.64
CA ARG A 404 5.76 3.98 19.16
C ARG A 404 5.53 5.46 19.51
N LEU A 405 5.96 5.90 20.69
CA LEU A 405 5.91 7.32 21.07
C LEU A 405 6.85 8.15 20.22
N LEU A 406 8.07 7.66 19.96
CA LEU A 406 9.02 8.27 19.03
C LEU A 406 8.44 8.38 17.63
N ASP A 407 7.87 7.30 17.07
CA ASP A 407 7.28 7.29 15.72
C ASP A 407 6.16 8.33 15.57
N ARG A 408 5.34 8.51 16.62
CA ARG A 408 4.30 9.56 16.63
C ARG A 408 4.94 10.95 16.51
N ASP A 409 5.96 11.23 17.29
CA ASP A 409 6.59 12.55 17.34
C ASP A 409 7.47 12.79 16.09
N ILE A 410 8.08 11.72 15.53
CA ILE A 410 8.76 11.73 14.22
C ILE A 410 7.76 12.08 13.12
N ASN A 411 6.61 11.41 13.07
CA ASN A 411 5.57 11.69 12.06
C ASN A 411 5.09 13.15 12.14
N GLN A 412 4.86 13.66 13.35
CA GLN A 412 4.52 15.07 13.56
C GLN A 412 5.61 16.00 13.00
N ARG A 413 6.88 15.67 13.24
CA ARG A 413 7.99 16.48 12.74
C ARG A 413 8.14 16.42 11.22
N VAL A 414 7.94 15.25 10.63
CA VAL A 414 7.94 15.05 9.17
C VAL A 414 6.82 15.86 8.54
N HIS A 415 5.60 15.80 9.08
CA HIS A 415 4.49 16.62 8.62
C HIS A 415 4.84 18.11 8.69
N ALA A 416 5.36 18.58 9.83
CA ALA A 416 5.74 19.98 9.99
C ALA A 416 6.85 20.43 9.01
N ALA A 417 7.77 19.53 8.66
CA ALA A 417 8.82 19.81 7.68
C ALA A 417 8.29 19.89 6.24
N VAL A 418 7.30 19.06 5.90
CA VAL A 418 6.68 19.03 4.56
C VAL A 418 5.65 20.14 4.41
N PHE A 419 4.63 20.20 5.28
CA PHE A 419 3.48 21.10 5.14
C PHE A 419 3.70 22.48 5.75
N GLY A 420 4.70 22.66 6.62
CA GLY A 420 5.01 23.97 7.21
C GLY A 420 5.36 25.04 6.17
N PRO A 421 6.34 24.79 5.28
CA PRO A 421 6.67 25.70 4.18
C PRO A 421 5.50 25.93 3.21
N GLU A 422 4.65 24.92 3.00
CA GLU A 422 3.48 25.02 2.12
C GLU A 422 2.39 25.91 2.72
N ALA A 423 2.05 25.69 3.98
CA ALA A 423 1.03 26.46 4.69
C ALA A 423 1.41 27.95 4.85
N ALA A 424 2.70 28.28 4.81
CA ALA A 424 3.20 29.65 4.84
C ALA A 424 2.91 30.44 3.54
N ARG A 425 2.63 29.76 2.42
CA ARG A 425 2.32 30.41 1.14
C ARG A 425 0.87 30.92 1.11
N PRO A 426 0.56 31.93 0.27
CA PRO A 426 -0.82 32.27 -0.07
C PRO A 426 -1.59 31.04 -0.56
N LEU A 427 -2.87 30.90 -0.20
CA LEU A 427 -3.67 29.68 -0.48
C LEU A 427 -3.66 29.28 -1.96
N ALA A 428 -3.68 30.26 -2.87
CA ALA A 428 -3.64 30.02 -4.32
C ALA A 428 -2.32 29.38 -4.81
N GLU A 429 -1.22 29.58 -4.08
CA GLU A 429 0.13 29.12 -4.47
C GLU A 429 0.57 27.85 -3.72
N ARG A 430 -0.26 27.34 -2.81
CA ARG A 430 0.04 26.12 -2.05
C ARG A 430 0.06 24.90 -2.98
N PRO A 431 1.00 23.96 -2.82
CA PRO A 431 0.93 22.69 -3.54
C PRO A 431 -0.38 21.94 -3.24
N ARG A 432 -0.87 21.23 -4.25
CA ARG A 432 -2.02 20.31 -4.12
C ARG A 432 -1.50 18.88 -4.16
N HIS A 433 -1.94 18.06 -3.23
CA HIS A 433 -1.57 16.66 -3.16
C HIS A 433 -2.78 15.77 -3.39
N THR A 434 -2.62 14.81 -4.30
CA THR A 434 -3.59 13.72 -4.47
C THR A 434 -3.41 12.70 -3.35
N GLY A 435 -4.51 12.14 -2.87
CA GLY A 435 -4.50 11.06 -1.90
C GLY A 435 -5.77 10.22 -1.94
N THR A 436 -5.84 9.24 -1.05
CA THR A 436 -6.98 8.33 -0.89
C THR A 436 -7.56 8.46 0.51
N ILE A 437 -8.88 8.59 0.64
CA ILE A 437 -9.53 8.48 1.95
C ILE A 437 -9.47 7.03 2.41
N VAL A 438 -8.77 6.79 3.51
CA VAL A 438 -8.57 5.44 4.05
C VAL A 438 -9.33 5.19 5.34
N GLY A 439 -10.03 6.19 5.89
CA GLY A 439 -10.87 6.02 7.06
C GLY A 439 -11.42 7.31 7.63
N PHE A 440 -12.46 7.17 8.46
CA PHE A 440 -13.01 8.24 9.27
C PHE A 440 -12.84 7.91 10.75
N ALA A 441 -12.42 8.89 11.53
CA ALA A 441 -12.26 8.77 12.98
C ALA A 441 -12.97 9.95 13.67
N PRO A 442 -13.24 9.88 14.98
CA PRO A 442 -13.83 10.99 15.71
C PRO A 442 -13.05 12.30 15.47
N GLY A 443 -13.72 13.29 14.89
CA GLY A 443 -13.16 14.62 14.60
C GLY A 443 -12.21 14.73 13.42
N ARG A 444 -11.93 13.66 12.65
CA ARG A 444 -10.98 13.71 11.52
C ARG A 444 -11.21 12.67 10.42
N ILE A 445 -10.74 12.99 9.22
CA ILE A 445 -10.60 12.07 8.09
C ILE A 445 -9.13 11.66 7.99
N HIS A 446 -8.87 10.39 7.69
CA HIS A 446 -7.55 9.87 7.38
C HIS A 446 -7.38 9.76 5.87
N VAL A 447 -6.36 10.42 5.35
CA VAL A 447 -6.00 10.41 3.93
C VAL A 447 -4.57 9.92 3.79
N VAL A 448 -4.32 8.95 2.92
CA VAL A 448 -2.96 8.59 2.52
C VAL A 448 -2.67 9.29 1.20
N LEU A 449 -1.69 10.19 1.21
CA LEU A 449 -1.24 10.92 0.01
C LEU A 449 -0.50 9.98 -0.94
N ASP A 450 -0.58 10.26 -2.23
CA ASP A 450 0.14 9.50 -3.27
C ASP A 450 1.61 9.96 -3.34
N ALA A 451 1.86 11.27 -3.24
CA ALA A 451 3.19 11.87 -3.20
C ALA A 451 3.20 13.20 -2.40
N PRO A 452 4.03 13.33 -1.35
CA PRO A 452 4.76 12.25 -0.69
C PRO A 452 3.82 11.23 -0.02
N PRO A 453 4.19 9.96 0.17
CA PRO A 453 3.32 8.91 0.71
C PRO A 453 3.14 9.05 2.24
N LEU A 454 2.33 10.01 2.67
CA LEU A 454 2.07 10.33 4.09
C LEU A 454 0.62 10.04 4.50
N ASP A 455 0.42 9.47 5.70
CA ASP A 455 -0.90 9.41 6.38
C ASP A 455 -1.17 10.76 7.04
N VAL A 456 -1.99 11.58 6.39
CA VAL A 456 -2.35 12.91 6.84
C VAL A 456 -3.75 12.94 7.43
N ARG A 457 -3.95 13.88 8.36
CA ARG A 457 -5.24 14.10 9.03
C ARG A 457 -5.90 15.34 8.46
N VAL A 458 -7.19 15.20 8.18
CA VAL A 458 -8.09 16.31 7.82
C VAL A 458 -9.03 16.55 8.99
N PRO A 459 -8.86 17.62 9.79
CA PRO A 459 -9.76 17.93 10.89
C PRO A 459 -11.16 18.27 10.37
N LEU A 460 -12.21 17.64 10.91
CA LEU A 460 -13.58 17.86 10.45
C LEU A 460 -14.06 19.30 10.64
N ILE A 461 -13.56 19.99 11.67
CA ILE A 461 -13.89 21.40 11.93
C ILE A 461 -13.36 22.28 10.78
N GLU A 462 -12.11 22.06 10.38
CA GLU A 462 -11.51 22.85 9.28
C GLU A 462 -12.14 22.49 7.93
N GLN A 463 -12.44 21.20 7.70
CA GLN A 463 -13.17 20.79 6.50
C GLN A 463 -14.58 21.40 6.45
N GLY A 464 -15.29 21.41 7.58
CA GLY A 464 -16.63 21.99 7.69
C GLY A 464 -16.67 23.46 7.31
N LYS A 465 -15.61 24.24 7.64
CA LYS A 465 -15.51 25.65 7.22
C LYS A 465 -15.46 25.82 5.71
N LEU A 466 -14.75 24.95 4.99
CA LEU A 466 -14.72 24.96 3.53
C LEU A 466 -16.06 24.53 2.92
N GLU A 467 -16.76 23.63 3.59
CA GLU A 467 -18.12 23.20 3.25
C GLU A 467 -19.20 24.19 3.71
N GLY A 468 -18.90 25.50 3.73
CA GLY A 468 -19.86 26.55 4.10
C GLY A 468 -20.28 26.54 5.57
N GLY A 469 -19.43 26.03 6.47
CA GLY A 469 -19.73 25.86 7.89
C GLY A 469 -20.55 24.60 8.21
N ALA A 470 -20.59 23.63 7.31
CA ALA A 470 -21.35 22.39 7.51
C ALA A 470 -20.82 21.57 8.70
N TRP A 471 -21.76 21.00 9.46
CA TRP A 471 -21.45 19.95 10.42
C TRP A 471 -21.28 18.61 9.69
N LEU A 472 -20.08 18.05 9.78
CA LEU A 472 -19.70 16.82 9.09
C LEU A 472 -19.62 15.65 10.09
N THR A 473 -20.18 14.51 9.72
CA THR A 473 -20.11 13.29 10.52
C THR A 473 -19.92 12.06 9.64
N ALA A 474 -19.17 11.08 10.14
CA ALA A 474 -19.15 9.75 9.53
C ALA A 474 -20.50 9.06 9.79
N VAL A 475 -21.03 8.39 8.77
CA VAL A 475 -22.29 7.64 8.81
C VAL A 475 -22.09 6.27 8.14
N ASP A 476 -23.10 5.40 8.22
CA ASP A 476 -23.10 4.06 7.62
C ASP A 476 -21.86 3.24 7.99
N ASP A 477 -21.66 3.07 9.30
CA ASP A 477 -20.53 2.35 9.88
C ASP A 477 -19.14 2.89 9.47
N GLY A 478 -19.08 4.14 8.97
CA GLY A 478 -17.84 4.74 8.47
C GLY A 478 -17.59 4.51 6.98
N ALA A 479 -18.61 4.11 6.21
CA ALA A 479 -18.49 4.01 4.75
C ALA A 479 -18.42 5.39 4.08
N ARG A 480 -19.06 6.41 4.68
CA ARG A 480 -19.12 7.76 4.10
C ARG A 480 -19.18 8.87 5.13
N LEU A 481 -18.77 10.05 4.70
CA LEU A 481 -18.88 11.33 5.39
C LEU A 481 -20.10 12.08 4.86
N ALA A 482 -20.96 12.54 5.74
CA ALA A 482 -22.19 13.25 5.38
C ALA A 482 -22.35 14.57 6.13
N ARG A 483 -23.09 15.50 5.52
CA ARG A 483 -23.61 16.69 6.18
C ARG A 483 -24.81 16.31 7.05
N LYS A 484 -25.28 17.25 7.89
CA LYS A 484 -26.45 17.06 8.77
C LYS A 484 -27.73 16.70 8.01
N ASP A 485 -27.89 17.16 6.78
CA ASP A 485 -29.04 16.84 5.92
C ASP A 485 -28.96 15.44 5.26
N GLY A 486 -27.89 14.69 5.53
CA GLY A 486 -27.65 13.35 4.98
C GLY A 486 -26.91 13.33 3.64
N SER A 487 -26.66 14.49 3.02
CA SER A 487 -25.92 14.59 1.76
C SER A 487 -24.48 14.10 1.93
N THR A 488 -24.02 13.27 0.99
CA THR A 488 -22.67 12.70 1.02
C THR A 488 -21.66 13.75 0.59
N VAL A 489 -20.59 13.89 1.37
CA VAL A 489 -19.43 14.75 1.05
C VAL A 489 -18.29 13.92 0.46
N ALA A 490 -18.02 12.75 1.06
CA ALA A 490 -16.96 11.86 0.63
C ALA A 490 -17.24 10.43 1.09
N ARG A 491 -16.60 9.45 0.46
CA ARG A 491 -16.72 8.02 0.72
C ARG A 491 -15.35 7.41 1.01
N LEU A 492 -15.34 6.32 1.76
CA LEU A 492 -14.13 5.52 1.95
C LEU A 492 -13.59 5.06 0.58
N GLY A 493 -12.29 5.20 0.33
CA GLY A 493 -11.66 4.84 -0.94
C GLY A 493 -11.66 5.96 -1.99
N ASP A 494 -12.33 7.09 -1.75
CA ASP A 494 -12.32 8.22 -2.69
C ASP A 494 -10.91 8.75 -2.89
N GLN A 495 -10.61 9.11 -4.14
CA GLN A 495 -9.46 9.93 -4.46
C GLN A 495 -9.80 11.38 -4.11
N VAL A 496 -8.86 12.09 -3.49
CA VAL A 496 -9.04 13.47 -3.06
C VAL A 496 -7.85 14.32 -3.45
N ARG A 497 -8.13 15.60 -3.70
CA ARG A 497 -7.11 16.65 -3.79
C ARG A 497 -7.09 17.41 -2.47
N THR A 498 -5.91 17.51 -1.87
CA THR A 498 -5.72 18.13 -0.56
C THR A 498 -4.77 19.31 -0.66
N VAL A 499 -4.92 20.25 0.28
CA VAL A 499 -4.05 21.41 0.42
C VAL A 499 -3.71 21.63 1.90
N ALA A 500 -2.46 22.01 2.18
CA ALA A 500 -2.03 22.30 3.55
C ALA A 500 -2.74 23.54 4.10
N VAL A 501 -3.26 23.44 5.33
CA VAL A 501 -3.84 24.57 6.07
C VAL A 501 -2.98 24.98 7.25
N THR A 502 -2.28 24.02 7.86
CA THR A 502 -1.27 24.25 8.89
C THR A 502 -0.06 23.35 8.62
N ALA A 503 0.98 23.46 9.43
CA ALA A 503 2.13 22.57 9.36
C ALA A 503 1.79 21.09 9.68
N GLU A 504 0.61 20.80 10.24
CA GLU A 504 0.25 19.45 10.70
C GLU A 504 -1.08 18.95 10.14
N ALA A 505 -1.80 19.78 9.38
CA ALA A 505 -3.13 19.47 8.88
C ALA A 505 -3.30 19.93 7.44
N VAL A 506 -4.03 19.10 6.69
CA VAL A 506 -4.51 19.40 5.35
C VAL A 506 -6.04 19.43 5.35
N VAL A 507 -6.61 19.97 4.28
CA VAL A 507 -8.05 19.92 3.99
C VAL A 507 -8.28 19.35 2.60
N ILE A 508 -9.46 18.78 2.37
CA ILE A 508 -9.88 18.29 1.05
C ILE A 508 -10.45 19.47 0.27
N GLU A 509 -9.78 19.84 -0.81
CA GLU A 509 -10.22 20.89 -1.75
C GLU A 509 -11.26 20.34 -2.73
N ALA A 510 -11.08 19.10 -3.17
CA ALA A 510 -12.02 18.42 -4.06
C ALA A 510 -11.93 16.90 -3.90
N VAL A 511 -13.06 16.22 -4.06
CA VAL A 511 -13.09 14.78 -4.33
C VAL A 511 -12.85 14.60 -5.83
N VAL A 512 -11.84 13.79 -6.18
CA VAL A 512 -11.53 13.44 -7.56
C VAL A 512 -12.33 12.17 -7.87
N LEU A 513 -13.40 12.31 -8.65
CA LEU A 513 -14.19 11.16 -9.06
C LEU A 513 -13.35 10.28 -10.03
N PRO A 514 -13.20 8.98 -9.78
CA PRO A 514 -12.62 8.06 -10.76
C PRO A 514 -13.45 8.09 -12.05
N LEU A 515 -12.78 8.08 -13.20
CA LEU A 515 -13.40 8.10 -14.55
C LEU A 515 -14.59 7.12 -14.73
N PRO A 516 -14.61 5.90 -14.16
CA PRO A 516 -15.78 5.00 -14.23
C PRO A 516 -16.99 5.43 -13.39
N GLU A 517 -16.79 6.06 -12.23
CA GLU A 517 -17.91 6.56 -11.40
C GLU A 517 -18.47 7.87 -11.98
N LEU A 518 -17.63 8.65 -12.68
CA LEU A 518 -18.07 9.74 -13.52
C LEU A 518 -18.83 9.21 -14.75
N HIS A 519 -18.37 8.11 -15.36
CA HIS A 519 -19.04 7.43 -16.48
C HIS A 519 -20.46 7.01 -16.11
N ASP A 520 -20.67 6.26 -15.02
CA ASP A 520 -22.03 5.82 -14.62
C ASP A 520 -22.96 7.00 -14.30
N GLN A 521 -22.45 8.03 -13.61
CA GLN A 521 -23.22 9.23 -13.30
C GLN A 521 -23.56 10.05 -14.55
N LEU A 522 -22.65 10.09 -15.54
CA LEU A 522 -22.88 10.73 -16.84
C LEU A 522 -23.90 9.96 -17.67
N VAL A 523 -23.82 8.62 -17.68
CA VAL A 523 -24.73 7.72 -18.41
C VAL A 523 -26.13 7.79 -17.82
N ASP A 524 -26.29 7.75 -16.50
CA ASP A 524 -27.59 7.83 -15.84
C ASP A 524 -28.26 9.20 -16.07
N ALA A 525 -27.50 10.29 -15.99
CA ALA A 525 -28.00 11.64 -16.23
C ALA A 525 -28.41 11.86 -17.69
N ALA A 526 -27.60 11.40 -18.64
CA ALA A 526 -27.91 11.48 -20.07
C ALA A 526 -29.13 10.63 -20.43
N SER A 527 -29.20 9.40 -19.92
CA SER A 527 -30.31 8.47 -20.16
C SER A 527 -31.63 8.98 -19.56
N ALA A 528 -31.59 9.59 -18.38
CA ALA A 528 -32.77 10.21 -17.77
C ALA A 528 -33.27 11.43 -18.57
N ALA A 529 -32.36 12.28 -19.04
CA ALA A 529 -32.69 13.44 -19.88
C ALA A 529 -33.32 13.00 -21.23
N LEU A 530 -32.73 12.00 -21.89
CA LEU A 530 -33.28 11.41 -23.12
C LEU A 530 -34.65 10.78 -22.89
N ARG A 531 -34.83 9.95 -21.85
CA ARG A 531 -36.12 9.32 -21.51
C ARG A 531 -37.23 10.35 -21.22
N ALA A 532 -36.88 11.51 -20.64
CA ALA A 532 -37.83 12.58 -20.35
C ALA A 532 -38.20 13.41 -21.59
N TRP A 533 -37.26 13.61 -22.52
CA TRP A 533 -37.45 14.38 -23.75
C TRP A 533 -38.20 13.61 -24.84
N LEU A 534 -37.86 12.33 -25.02
CA LEU A 534 -38.28 11.51 -26.16
C LEU A 534 -39.81 11.39 -26.36
N PRO A 535 -40.65 11.25 -25.31
CA PRO A 535 -42.10 11.19 -25.46
C PRO A 535 -42.71 12.50 -25.96
N ARG A 536 -42.16 13.64 -25.53
CA ARG A 536 -42.61 14.98 -25.95
C ARG A 536 -42.23 15.25 -27.40
N PHE A 537 -41.05 14.81 -27.79
CA PHE A 537 -40.58 14.91 -29.18
C PHE A 537 -41.43 14.06 -30.14
N ARG A 538 -41.70 12.79 -29.79
CA ARG A 538 -42.57 11.88 -30.57
C ARG A 538 -44.00 12.39 -30.69
N ALA A 539 -44.54 12.99 -29.64
CA ALA A 539 -45.88 13.59 -29.68
C ALA A 539 -45.95 14.81 -30.62
N ALA A 540 -44.87 15.59 -30.73
CA ALA A 540 -44.78 16.75 -31.60
C ALA A 540 -44.46 16.41 -33.07
N HIS A 541 -43.86 15.25 -33.34
CA HIS A 541 -43.40 14.84 -34.67
C HIS A 541 -43.80 13.38 -34.98
N PRO A 542 -45.08 13.12 -35.32
CA PRO A 542 -45.59 11.78 -35.60
C PRO A 542 -45.16 11.31 -37.00
N GLY A 543 -43.93 10.79 -37.11
CA GLY A 543 -43.35 10.19 -38.31
C GLY A 543 -42.11 9.34 -37.98
N PRO A 544 -41.57 8.55 -38.93
CA PRO A 544 -40.27 7.90 -38.77
C PRO A 544 -39.18 8.95 -38.48
N LEU A 545 -38.23 8.57 -37.63
CA LEU A 545 -37.22 9.44 -37.05
C LEU A 545 -35.89 9.11 -37.73
N ASP A 546 -35.43 9.95 -38.66
CA ASP A 546 -34.33 9.58 -39.58
C ASP A 546 -32.93 10.05 -39.14
N ALA A 547 -32.80 11.02 -38.21
CA ALA A 547 -31.49 11.48 -37.71
C ALA A 547 -31.57 12.40 -36.48
N VAL A 548 -30.54 12.36 -35.62
CA VAL A 548 -30.36 13.27 -34.47
C VAL A 548 -28.89 13.73 -34.40
N ALA A 549 -28.66 15.04 -34.28
CA ALA A 549 -27.31 15.59 -34.12
C ALA A 549 -27.12 16.21 -32.73
N LEU A 550 -25.92 16.01 -32.16
CA LEU A 550 -25.45 16.56 -30.89
C LEU A 550 -24.27 17.48 -31.18
N TYR A 551 -24.44 18.78 -30.91
CA TYR A 551 -23.40 19.78 -31.11
C TYR A 551 -22.73 20.14 -29.79
N THR A 552 -21.41 20.26 -29.81
CA THR A 552 -20.64 20.93 -28.75
C THR A 552 -19.73 21.96 -29.41
N ASP A 553 -20.18 23.19 -29.48
CA ASP A 553 -19.27 24.32 -29.49
C ASP A 553 -19.68 25.27 -28.35
N ASP A 554 -18.70 26.03 -27.86
CA ASP A 554 -18.79 27.16 -26.90
C ASP A 554 -19.70 27.05 -25.65
N GLY A 555 -20.15 25.85 -25.31
CA GLY A 555 -20.87 25.61 -24.06
C GLY A 555 -22.39 25.75 -24.14
N ALA A 556 -23.01 25.36 -25.25
CA ALA A 556 -24.43 25.01 -25.26
C ALA A 556 -24.64 23.72 -26.07
N THR A 557 -24.93 22.61 -25.39
CA THR A 557 -25.26 21.33 -26.04
C THR A 557 -26.71 21.38 -26.51
N THR A 558 -26.94 21.26 -27.82
CA THR A 558 -28.30 21.27 -28.39
C THR A 558 -28.58 19.98 -29.16
N ILE A 559 -29.73 19.34 -28.92
CA ILE A 559 -30.24 18.18 -29.66
C ILE A 559 -31.24 18.67 -30.71
N ARG A 560 -31.00 18.39 -31.99
CA ARG A 560 -31.94 18.76 -33.08
C ARG A 560 -32.11 17.64 -34.13
N PRO A 561 -33.27 17.56 -34.81
CA PRO A 561 -33.44 16.72 -36.00
C PRO A 561 -32.54 17.22 -37.14
N ALA A 562 -31.83 16.33 -37.82
CA ALA A 562 -30.89 16.71 -38.87
C ALA A 562 -31.60 16.93 -40.21
N ALA A 563 -31.85 18.18 -40.61
CA ALA A 563 -32.13 18.50 -42.01
C ALA A 563 -30.79 18.48 -42.77
N SER A 564 -30.58 17.54 -43.69
CA SER A 564 -29.27 17.45 -44.36
C SER A 564 -29.27 16.70 -45.70
N THR A 565 -29.82 17.30 -46.76
CA THR A 565 -29.25 17.09 -48.10
C THR A 565 -29.24 18.36 -48.97
N VAL A 566 -28.21 18.46 -49.81
CA VAL A 566 -28.09 19.48 -50.87
C VAL A 566 -29.18 19.33 -51.93
N ALA A 567 -29.70 18.11 -52.13
CA ALA A 567 -30.76 17.82 -53.10
C ALA A 567 -32.13 18.39 -52.68
N GLU A 568 -32.48 18.33 -51.38
CA GLU A 568 -33.69 18.98 -50.85
C GLU A 568 -33.63 20.52 -50.90
N ARG A 569 -32.41 21.07 -51.01
CA ARG A 569 -32.12 22.49 -51.15
C ARG A 569 -32.48 22.98 -52.56
N GLU A 570 -32.23 22.18 -53.59
CA GLU A 570 -32.53 22.52 -54.99
C GLU A 570 -34.04 22.44 -55.28
N ASP A 571 -34.73 21.42 -54.75
CA ASP A 571 -36.18 21.25 -54.92
C ASP A 571 -37.01 22.34 -54.24
N ARG A 572 -36.59 22.84 -53.06
CA ARG A 572 -37.30 23.91 -52.35
C ARG A 572 -37.03 25.30 -52.92
N VAL A 573 -35.83 25.55 -53.44
CA VAL A 573 -35.50 26.81 -54.15
C VAL A 573 -36.24 26.88 -55.49
N ALA A 574 -36.51 25.74 -56.12
CA ALA A 574 -37.32 25.66 -57.34
C ALA A 574 -38.82 25.95 -57.10
N LEU A 575 -39.31 25.78 -55.87
CA LEU A 575 -40.71 26.01 -55.50
C LEU A 575 -41.02 27.45 -55.06
N ASP A 576 -40.04 28.21 -54.59
CA ASP A 576 -40.20 29.64 -54.22
C ASP A 576 -38.87 30.42 -54.36
N PRO A 577 -38.70 31.19 -55.45
CA PRO A 577 -37.46 31.89 -55.76
C PRO A 577 -37.12 33.05 -54.81
N ASP A 578 -38.10 33.62 -54.12
CA ASP A 578 -37.90 34.80 -53.25
C ASP A 578 -37.19 34.42 -51.93
N LEU A 579 -37.12 33.13 -51.61
CA LEU A 579 -36.40 32.60 -50.44
C LEU A 579 -34.88 32.50 -50.63
N ALA A 580 -34.37 32.64 -51.86
CA ALA A 580 -32.93 32.54 -52.17
C ALA A 580 -32.09 33.66 -51.52
N GLY A 581 -32.68 34.85 -51.34
CA GLY A 581 -32.00 36.00 -50.73
C GLY A 581 -32.06 36.05 -49.19
N ALA A 582 -32.92 35.23 -48.57
CA ALA A 582 -33.16 35.24 -47.12
C ALA A 582 -32.36 34.18 -46.35
N MET A 583 -31.76 33.19 -47.03
CA MET A 583 -30.97 32.15 -46.37
C MET A 583 -29.53 32.58 -46.11
N ARG A 584 -29.29 33.17 -44.95
CA ARG A 584 -27.96 33.24 -44.33
C ARG A 584 -27.70 31.96 -43.56
N TRP A 585 -26.48 31.43 -43.70
CA TRP A 585 -26.04 30.29 -42.90
C TRP A 585 -25.02 30.74 -41.85
N SER A 586 -24.95 29.95 -40.78
CA SER A 586 -24.06 29.98 -39.61
C SER A 586 -24.52 30.80 -38.40
N VAL A 587 -24.61 30.06 -37.29
CA VAL A 587 -24.55 30.43 -35.86
C VAL A 587 -25.53 31.50 -35.35
N GLY A 588 -26.44 31.07 -34.48
CA GLY A 588 -27.17 31.92 -33.53
C GLY A 588 -28.68 31.94 -33.72
N GLU A 589 -29.40 31.20 -32.85
CA GLU A 589 -30.79 31.41 -32.34
C GLU A 589 -31.28 30.07 -31.71
N TRP A 590 -30.96 29.82 -30.44
CA TRP A 590 -31.78 30.14 -29.24
C TRP A 590 -33.26 29.76 -29.36
N SER A 591 -33.64 28.66 -28.68
CA SER A 591 -34.95 28.50 -28.05
C SER A 591 -34.84 27.50 -26.90
N ASP A 592 -35.11 27.99 -25.69
CA ASP A 592 -34.91 27.42 -24.34
C ASP A 592 -35.75 26.18 -23.96
N ASP A 593 -36.15 25.31 -24.89
CA ASP A 593 -37.25 24.36 -24.59
C ASP A 593 -36.86 22.94 -24.17
N VAL A 594 -35.59 22.68 -23.84
CA VAL A 594 -35.22 21.43 -23.14
C VAL A 594 -34.05 21.62 -22.18
N ALA A 595 -34.16 22.57 -21.26
CA ALA A 595 -33.26 22.64 -20.11
C ALA A 595 -33.71 21.61 -19.06
N ALA A 596 -33.06 20.45 -18.98
CA ALA A 596 -33.08 19.65 -17.76
C ALA A 596 -32.02 20.25 -16.81
N PRO A 597 -32.42 20.82 -15.65
CA PRO A 597 -31.49 21.51 -14.74
C PRO A 597 -30.28 20.67 -14.31
N GLU A 598 -30.43 19.34 -14.32
CA GLU A 598 -29.37 18.38 -14.03
C GLU A 598 -28.33 18.29 -15.15
N PHE A 599 -28.74 18.39 -16.42
CA PHE A 599 -27.86 18.33 -17.59
C PHE A 599 -27.07 19.63 -17.79
N ASP A 600 -27.67 20.78 -17.48
CA ASP A 600 -26.97 22.07 -17.50
C ASP A 600 -25.92 22.17 -16.39
N ARG A 601 -26.22 21.65 -15.19
CA ARG A 601 -25.23 21.53 -14.10
C ARG A 601 -24.06 20.63 -14.51
N LEU A 602 -24.34 19.54 -15.20
CA LEU A 602 -23.34 18.62 -15.71
C LEU A 602 -22.43 19.29 -16.74
N CYS A 603 -23.01 20.01 -17.71
CA CYS A 603 -22.26 20.74 -18.72
C CYS A 603 -21.41 21.87 -18.11
N ALA A 604 -21.87 22.49 -17.03
CA ALA A 604 -21.12 23.50 -16.28
C ALA A 604 -19.94 22.88 -15.49
N GLN A 605 -20.15 21.71 -14.87
CA GLN A 605 -19.11 20.99 -14.13
C GLN A 605 -18.00 20.46 -15.06
N VAL A 606 -18.38 19.90 -16.21
CA VAL A 606 -17.46 19.46 -17.27
C VAL A 606 -16.61 20.62 -17.79
N ARG A 607 -17.22 21.78 -18.03
CA ARG A 607 -16.51 23.01 -18.44
C ARG A 607 -15.53 23.50 -17.40
N ALA A 608 -15.95 23.58 -16.14
CA ALA A 608 -15.08 23.99 -15.04
C ALA A 608 -13.88 23.04 -14.87
N HIS A 609 -14.09 21.74 -15.09
CA HIS A 609 -13.03 20.75 -15.01
C HIS A 609 -12.03 20.86 -16.18
N ALA A 610 -12.52 21.00 -17.41
CA ALA A 610 -11.70 21.17 -18.62
C ALA A 610 -10.88 22.46 -18.61
N GLN A 611 -11.43 23.55 -18.07
CA GLN A 611 -10.72 24.82 -17.90
C GLN A 611 -9.62 24.75 -16.83
N ALA A 612 -9.80 23.93 -15.80
CA ALA A 612 -8.84 23.75 -14.72
C ALA A 612 -7.69 22.78 -15.05
N HIS A 613 -7.82 21.94 -16.09
CA HIS A 613 -6.85 20.88 -16.41
C HIS A 613 -6.56 20.78 -17.93
N PRO A 614 -5.96 21.82 -18.54
CA PRO A 614 -5.78 21.89 -19.99
C PRO A 614 -4.86 20.82 -20.60
N GLY A 615 -4.02 20.16 -19.79
CA GLY A 615 -3.13 19.08 -20.22
C GLY A 615 -3.79 17.69 -20.34
N ASP A 616 -4.95 17.50 -19.72
CA ASP A 616 -5.67 16.22 -19.65
C ASP A 616 -6.89 16.18 -20.61
N LEU A 617 -7.02 17.21 -21.46
CA LEU A 617 -8.19 17.45 -22.28
C LEU A 617 -8.42 16.35 -23.34
N ALA A 618 -7.36 15.70 -23.81
CA ALA A 618 -7.46 14.62 -24.80
C ALA A 618 -8.09 13.34 -24.22
N ASP A 619 -7.65 12.92 -23.03
CA ASP A 619 -8.17 11.74 -22.32
C ASP A 619 -9.59 11.97 -21.80
N PHE A 620 -9.88 13.20 -21.37
CA PHE A 620 -11.22 13.62 -20.98
C PHE A 620 -12.20 13.60 -22.19
N ARG A 621 -11.76 14.09 -23.36
CA ARG A 621 -12.56 14.04 -24.61
C ARG A 621 -12.85 12.60 -25.05
N ALA A 622 -11.85 11.72 -24.99
CA ALA A 622 -12.02 10.30 -25.32
C ALA A 622 -13.02 9.61 -24.38
N THR A 623 -12.95 9.91 -23.08
CA THR A 623 -13.86 9.34 -22.06
C THR A 623 -15.29 9.85 -22.23
N LEU A 624 -15.48 11.16 -22.50
CA LEU A 624 -16.79 11.74 -22.75
C LEU A 624 -17.44 11.15 -24.00
N HIS A 625 -16.65 10.95 -25.06
CA HIS A 625 -17.12 10.32 -26.29
C HIS A 625 -17.56 8.87 -26.06
N GLU A 626 -16.77 8.07 -25.34
CA GLU A 626 -17.10 6.68 -25.02
C GLU A 626 -18.39 6.58 -24.19
N ALA A 627 -18.56 7.45 -23.18
CA ALA A 627 -19.78 7.49 -22.36
C ALA A 627 -21.04 7.84 -23.18
N MET A 628 -20.93 8.75 -24.14
CA MET A 628 -22.06 9.13 -25.01
C MET A 628 -22.43 8.02 -25.99
N MET A 629 -21.45 7.28 -26.52
CA MET A 629 -21.68 6.15 -27.42
C MET A 629 -22.36 4.98 -26.71
N THR A 630 -21.92 4.63 -25.50
CA THR A 630 -22.54 3.55 -24.70
C THR A 630 -24.00 3.85 -24.33
N ALA A 631 -24.32 5.11 -23.99
CA ALA A 631 -25.69 5.52 -23.70
C ALA A 631 -26.63 5.39 -24.91
N LEU A 632 -26.10 5.56 -26.13
CA LEU A 632 -26.87 5.41 -27.38
C LEU A 632 -27.06 3.93 -27.74
N GLU A 633 -26.05 3.09 -27.52
CA GLU A 633 -26.13 1.63 -27.71
C GLU A 633 -27.15 0.98 -26.74
N ASP A 634 -27.27 1.47 -25.51
CA ASP A 634 -28.28 0.99 -24.56
C ASP A 634 -29.71 1.34 -25.03
N VAL A 635 -29.91 2.54 -25.60
CA VAL A 635 -31.21 2.94 -26.17
C VAL A 635 -31.60 2.09 -27.38
N ASP A 636 -30.63 1.71 -28.23
CA ASP A 636 -30.82 0.82 -29.38
C ASP A 636 -31.20 -0.61 -28.95
N THR A 637 -30.50 -1.15 -27.94
CA THR A 637 -30.74 -2.49 -27.37
C THR A 637 -32.16 -2.68 -26.80
N HIS A 638 -32.84 -1.58 -26.44
CA HIS A 638 -34.23 -1.58 -25.99
C HIS A 638 -35.27 -1.53 -27.13
N GLY A 639 -34.84 -1.78 -28.39
CA GLY A 639 -35.72 -2.01 -29.54
C GLY A 639 -36.37 -0.74 -30.10
N LEU A 640 -35.68 0.40 -30.00
CA LEU A 640 -36.19 1.71 -30.43
C LEU A 640 -35.87 2.05 -31.89
N PHE A 641 -34.91 1.37 -32.51
CA PHE A 641 -34.63 1.41 -33.95
C PHE A 641 -35.13 0.09 -34.57
N ASP A 642 -35.75 0.14 -35.76
CA ASP A 642 -36.15 -1.07 -36.50
C ASP A 642 -35.20 -1.34 -37.66
N ASP A 643 -35.24 -2.58 -38.17
CA ASP A 643 -34.32 -3.11 -39.19
C ASP A 643 -34.32 -2.33 -40.54
N GLU A 644 -35.12 -1.27 -40.70
CA GLU A 644 -35.17 -0.43 -41.90
C GLU A 644 -34.85 1.06 -41.65
N ARG A 645 -34.49 1.50 -40.43
CA ARG A 645 -34.35 2.94 -40.10
C ARG A 645 -33.10 3.26 -39.28
N CYS A 646 -32.14 3.97 -39.89
CA CYS A 646 -30.89 4.39 -39.25
C CYS A 646 -31.00 5.75 -38.53
N ALA A 647 -30.25 5.91 -37.44
CA ALA A 647 -29.96 7.21 -36.84
C ALA A 647 -28.58 7.71 -37.29
N ARG A 648 -28.56 8.79 -38.09
CA ARG A 648 -27.29 9.44 -38.48
C ARG A 648 -26.80 10.38 -37.38
N PHE A 649 -25.59 10.14 -36.88
CA PHE A 649 -24.94 10.94 -35.85
C PHE A 649 -23.68 11.63 -36.40
N VAL A 650 -23.56 12.93 -36.18
CA VAL A 650 -22.36 13.72 -36.48
C VAL A 650 -21.93 14.40 -35.18
N THR A 651 -20.68 14.19 -34.78
CA THR A 651 -20.03 14.93 -33.69
C THR A 651 -19.12 15.96 -34.34
N ILE A 652 -19.21 17.24 -34.00
CA ILE A 652 -18.29 18.25 -34.55
C ILE A 652 -17.19 18.50 -33.52
N THR A 653 -15.93 18.30 -33.92
CA THR A 653 -14.75 18.70 -33.13
C THR A 653 -13.67 19.28 -34.04
N ASP A 654 -12.91 20.23 -33.53
CA ASP A 654 -11.97 21.10 -34.23
C ASP A 654 -10.54 20.51 -34.33
N SER A 655 -10.40 19.19 -34.40
CA SER A 655 -9.10 18.52 -34.59
C SER A 655 -9.12 17.39 -35.63
N ALA A 656 -7.98 17.12 -36.27
CA ALA A 656 -7.85 16.05 -37.28
C ALA A 656 -8.15 14.63 -36.74
N ALA A 657 -8.13 14.42 -35.42
CA ALA A 657 -8.53 13.18 -34.77
C ALA A 657 -10.06 12.96 -34.76
N ALA A 658 -10.87 14.01 -35.02
CA ALA A 658 -12.33 13.96 -35.11
C ALA A 658 -12.79 13.05 -36.25
N ALA A 659 -12.12 13.16 -37.40
CA ALA A 659 -12.51 12.45 -38.61
C ALA A 659 -12.36 10.91 -38.47
N ASP A 660 -11.37 10.41 -37.73
CA ASP A 660 -11.22 8.96 -37.49
C ASP A 660 -12.28 8.42 -36.52
N LEU A 661 -12.66 9.26 -35.56
CA LEU A 661 -13.72 8.97 -34.59
C LEU A 661 -15.09 8.91 -35.27
N GLU A 662 -15.42 9.93 -36.07
CA GLU A 662 -16.66 10.01 -36.86
C GLU A 662 -16.82 8.81 -37.79
N ARG A 663 -15.72 8.37 -38.41
CA ARG A 663 -15.72 7.19 -39.28
C ARG A 663 -16.03 5.89 -38.53
N THR A 664 -15.52 5.78 -37.31
CA THR A 664 -15.70 4.60 -36.45
C THR A 664 -17.13 4.52 -35.90
N SER A 665 -17.71 5.66 -35.48
CA SER A 665 -19.11 5.76 -35.05
C SER A 665 -20.08 5.45 -36.20
N ALA A 666 -19.80 5.97 -37.40
CA ALA A 666 -20.62 5.70 -38.58
C ALA A 666 -20.67 4.20 -38.92
N ALA A 667 -19.55 3.49 -38.83
CA ALA A 667 -19.46 2.06 -39.12
C ALA A 667 -20.09 1.16 -38.05
N ARG A 668 -20.20 1.63 -36.80
CA ARG A 668 -20.78 0.88 -35.68
C ARG A 668 -22.30 0.99 -35.59
N LEU A 669 -22.84 2.19 -35.85
CA LEU A 669 -24.25 2.51 -35.57
C LEU A 669 -25.16 2.48 -36.81
N ASN A 670 -24.62 2.37 -38.02
CA ASN A 670 -25.40 2.38 -39.26
C ASN A 670 -25.24 1.08 -40.04
N HIS A 671 -26.25 0.73 -40.84
CA HIS A 671 -26.12 -0.37 -41.79
C HIS A 671 -24.95 -0.11 -42.76
N ARG A 672 -24.25 -1.19 -43.14
CA ARG A 672 -23.00 -1.15 -43.90
C ARG A 672 -23.05 -0.26 -45.15
N GLY A 673 -24.15 -0.31 -45.92
CA GLY A 673 -24.31 0.50 -47.12
C GLY A 673 -24.45 2.00 -46.86
N GLU A 674 -25.03 2.39 -45.72
CA GLU A 674 -25.20 3.79 -45.31
C GLU A 674 -23.94 4.35 -44.68
N ALA A 675 -23.26 3.54 -43.87
CA ALA A 675 -21.92 3.85 -43.37
C ALA A 675 -20.98 4.12 -44.55
N ASP A 676 -20.92 3.23 -45.55
CA ASP A 676 -20.06 3.39 -46.72
C ASP A 676 -20.38 4.68 -47.52
N ALA A 677 -21.66 5.04 -47.67
CA ALA A 677 -22.09 6.25 -48.36
C ALA A 677 -21.69 7.54 -47.60
N PHE A 678 -21.81 7.53 -46.27
CA PHE A 678 -21.42 8.66 -45.41
C PHE A 678 -19.90 8.83 -45.36
N LEU A 679 -19.15 7.74 -45.23
CA LEU A 679 -17.67 7.75 -45.27
C LEU A 679 -17.15 8.28 -46.61
N ALA A 680 -17.81 7.94 -47.71
CA ALA A 680 -17.49 8.47 -49.05
C ALA A 680 -17.82 9.97 -49.20
N TYR A 681 -18.79 10.48 -48.46
CA TYR A 681 -19.11 11.92 -48.41
C TYR A 681 -18.05 12.70 -47.62
N LEU A 682 -17.62 12.21 -46.45
CA LEU A 682 -16.57 12.81 -45.63
C LEU A 682 -15.19 12.84 -46.30
N ALA A 683 -14.93 11.91 -47.24
CA ALA A 683 -13.67 11.84 -47.99
C ALA A 683 -13.58 12.84 -49.17
N ARG A 684 -14.63 13.65 -49.40
CA ARG A 684 -14.61 14.71 -50.43
C ARG A 684 -13.81 15.92 -49.90
N PRO A 685 -12.95 16.53 -50.73
CA PRO A 685 -12.07 17.62 -50.31
C PRO A 685 -12.82 18.89 -49.92
#